data_AF-A0AAW2MS62-F1
#
_entry.id   AF-A0AAW2MS62-F1
#
_cell.length_a   1.000
_cell.length_b   1.000
_cell.length_c   1.000
_cell.angle_alpha   90.00
_cell.angle_beta   90.00
_cell.angle_gamma   90.00
#
_symmetry.space_group_name_H-M   'P 1'
#
loop_
_entity.id
_entity.type
_entity.pdbx_description
1 polymer ?
#
loop_
_entity_poly.entity_id
_entity_poly.type
_entity_poly.pdbx_seq_one_letter_code
_entity_poly.pdbx_strand_id
1 'polypeptide(L)'
;MSSTDESIRYVGENLGKDPSKATSKRFGSHPPSSVGGRRWSLRQAARRLLDESSTGEDDKEEDSSLVKGTSLIRMREGCMGLGGVVLRARLSVPPPDSHPSSPPLRVFSQCFQLKRIESGVFHFAPRHSVSFLPTPSPRKRWIGDFFFILSPRPWNVPHRWIYDSLPAVPFSLANRSSNLCAFLDKLNEKSYDCKELNEERLLSHFGLSPQAVPLQKPLDDIMFSKHLRDEHKAATTPPAIRSSKEDVHQILINNMNHYAAALVVFLPSVVIAVGLVMVLQWCLKGRKGSEIPGKLGLPFLGETFAFLAAVNSTRGCYDFVRLRRLRYGKWFKTRILGKTHVYVPSVEGAKTVFANDFVLFNKRYLKSMGDMVGKKSLLCVPKEIHGRMRHLLSDPFSMNSISKFVPKFDRELSERLKRLENNGKSFRVLEFSMKVAFDGICDLLTSITDASTLDHLEHDITYVTDAMLSFPLMIPGARYYRGMKARERLIETFKAKITKRRNGEEVSDDFLQSMMQRDSYPPNEKLDDEEIVDNLLTLIIAGQSTTAAAIMWCVKFLDENKQVQDRLREEQLQILRNKPAGALLKYEDLMSMSYGSKVVKETLRMSNVLLWYPRVAVDNCTIEGYEIKKGWNVNIDATQIHYDPDTYKDPMRFNPSRFDEMQKPYSYIPFGSGPRTCLGINMAKVTMLVFLHRLTSGYTWTVDDEDLSLERKAHIPRLQSGCPITLTGLDDTSITNS
;
A
#
# COMPACT_ATOMS: atom_id res chain seq x y z
N MET A 1 -15.13 -41.00 -5.84
CA MET A 1 -14.02 -40.75 -6.79
C MET A 1 -13.38 -39.43 -6.39
N SER A 2 -12.06 -39.38 -6.33
CA SER A 2 -11.28 -38.38 -5.59
C SER A 2 -10.48 -37.45 -6.48
N SER A 3 -10.36 -36.18 -6.10
CA SER A 3 -9.34 -35.26 -6.60
C SER A 3 -8.73 -34.46 -5.44
N THR A 4 -7.52 -34.85 -5.04
CA THR A 4 -6.65 -34.14 -4.09
C THR A 4 -5.50 -33.46 -4.83
N ASP A 5 -4.82 -32.54 -4.13
CA ASP A 5 -3.53 -31.91 -4.47
C ASP A 5 -3.41 -31.09 -5.77
N GLU A 6 -3.35 -29.77 -5.59
CA GLU A 6 -2.50 -28.90 -6.41
C GLU A 6 -1.60 -28.04 -5.53
N SER A 7 -0.36 -28.49 -5.33
CA SER A 7 0.74 -27.66 -4.85
C SER A 7 1.99 -27.82 -5.71
N ILE A 8 2.35 -26.75 -6.42
CA ILE A 8 3.70 -26.40 -6.88
C ILE A 8 4.42 -27.43 -7.78
N ARG A 9 4.30 -27.24 -9.11
CA ARG A 9 5.36 -27.51 -10.11
C ARG A 9 5.03 -26.84 -11.45
N TYR A 10 5.82 -25.86 -11.90
CA TYR A 10 5.74 -25.31 -13.26
C TYR A 10 7.09 -24.71 -13.72
N VAL A 11 7.92 -25.53 -14.37
CA VAL A 11 8.73 -25.21 -15.56
C VAL A 11 8.94 -26.54 -16.30
N GLY A 12 8.70 -26.59 -17.61
CA GLY A 12 8.92 -27.78 -18.43
C GLY A 12 7.96 -27.86 -19.61
N GLU A 13 8.46 -27.57 -20.81
CA GLU A 13 7.71 -27.62 -22.07
C GLU A 13 7.54 -29.07 -22.56
N ASN A 14 6.37 -29.46 -23.05
CA ASN A 14 6.13 -29.56 -24.51
C ASN A 14 4.81 -30.27 -24.90
N LEU A 15 4.24 -29.76 -25.99
CA LEU A 15 3.53 -30.46 -27.07
C LEU A 15 2.85 -31.82 -26.75
N GLY A 16 1.51 -31.80 -26.67
CA GLY A 16 0.71 -33.02 -26.73
C GLY A 16 0.49 -33.55 -28.14
N LYS A 17 0.23 -34.86 -28.26
CA LYS A 17 -0.59 -35.48 -29.32
C LYS A 17 -1.09 -36.87 -28.89
N ASP A 18 -2.38 -36.90 -28.55
CA ASP A 18 -3.40 -37.92 -28.82
C ASP A 18 -3.06 -39.45 -28.77
N PRO A 19 -3.73 -40.25 -27.92
CA PRO A 19 -3.54 -41.71 -27.85
C PRO A 19 -4.66 -42.52 -28.54
N SER A 20 -4.31 -43.39 -29.51
CA SER A 20 -5.17 -44.53 -29.86
C SER A 20 -4.40 -45.73 -30.44
N LYS A 21 -4.92 -46.94 -30.14
CA LYS A 21 -4.48 -48.29 -30.58
C LYS A 21 -3.14 -48.76 -29.97
N ALA A 22 -3.03 -49.82 -29.15
CA ALA A 22 -3.60 -51.18 -29.06
C ALA A 22 -2.71 -52.28 -29.66
N THR A 23 -2.50 -53.37 -28.88
CA THR A 23 -1.85 -54.66 -29.22
C THR A 23 -0.33 -54.63 -29.56
N SER A 24 0.43 -55.74 -29.56
CA SER A 24 0.57 -56.88 -28.62
C SER A 24 1.86 -57.69 -28.97
N LYS A 25 2.32 -58.57 -28.06
CA LYS A 25 3.25 -59.73 -28.27
C LYS A 25 4.78 -59.52 -28.53
N ARG A 26 5.53 -59.83 -27.45
CA ARG A 26 6.76 -60.66 -27.25
C ARG A 26 7.56 -61.34 -28.41
N PHE A 27 8.85 -61.61 -28.05
CA PHE A 27 9.89 -62.49 -28.63
C PHE A 27 10.53 -61.98 -29.95
N GLY A 28 11.86 -61.92 -30.22
CA GLY A 28 13.14 -62.14 -29.48
C GLY A 28 14.27 -61.29 -30.12
N SER A 29 15.59 -61.51 -30.02
CA SER A 29 16.44 -62.51 -29.32
C SER A 29 17.88 -61.97 -29.03
N HIS A 30 18.96 -62.72 -29.32
CA HIS A 30 20.39 -62.47 -29.00
C HIS A 30 21.34 -62.91 -30.17
N PRO A 31 22.69 -62.73 -30.12
CA PRO A 31 23.62 -61.67 -29.62
C PRO A 31 24.71 -61.35 -30.71
N PRO A 32 26.01 -60.96 -30.46
CA PRO A 32 26.75 -60.34 -29.33
C PRO A 32 27.36 -58.94 -29.74
N SER A 33 28.29 -58.23 -29.06
CA SER A 33 29.29 -58.52 -28.01
C SER A 33 29.84 -57.26 -27.29
N SER A 34 30.18 -57.37 -25.98
CA SER A 34 31.24 -56.60 -25.24
C SER A 34 31.02 -55.07 -25.00
N VAL A 35 31.50 -54.36 -23.96
CA VAL A 35 32.37 -54.60 -22.76
C VAL A 35 31.85 -53.76 -21.55
N GLY A 36 31.89 -54.29 -20.31
CA GLY A 36 31.89 -53.55 -19.02
C GLY A 36 30.60 -52.78 -18.61
N GLY A 37 29.97 -52.95 -17.44
CA GLY A 37 30.35 -53.58 -16.16
C GLY A 37 30.71 -52.52 -15.10
N ARG A 38 30.09 -52.43 -13.91
CA ARG A 38 28.97 -53.17 -13.30
C ARG A 38 28.28 -52.30 -12.22
N ARG A 39 27.01 -52.61 -11.88
CA ARG A 39 26.20 -51.99 -10.79
C ARG A 39 26.26 -52.84 -9.50
N TRP A 40 25.36 -52.58 -8.54
CA TRP A 40 25.03 -53.36 -7.31
C TRP A 40 25.91 -53.10 -6.06
N SER A 41 25.45 -53.24 -4.81
CA SER A 41 24.10 -53.16 -4.19
C SER A 41 24.20 -53.19 -2.65
N LEU A 42 23.12 -52.90 -1.93
CA LEU A 42 23.04 -52.92 -0.45
C LEU A 42 23.13 -54.34 0.17
N ARG A 43 23.97 -54.46 1.22
CA ARG A 43 23.88 -55.28 2.47
C ARG A 43 25.12 -56.14 2.79
N GLN A 44 25.34 -56.27 4.11
CA GLN A 44 26.32 -57.12 4.85
C GLN A 44 27.77 -56.63 4.96
N ALA A 45 28.14 -56.19 6.16
CA ALA A 45 29.25 -56.75 6.96
C ALA A 45 29.23 -56.16 8.39
N ALA A 46 29.54 -56.97 9.40
CA ALA A 46 29.71 -56.56 10.79
C ALA A 46 30.74 -57.48 11.47
N ARG A 47 31.24 -57.07 12.66
CA ARG A 47 32.28 -57.73 13.49
C ARG A 47 33.71 -57.45 12.98
N ARG A 48 34.74 -57.31 13.84
CA ARG A 48 34.92 -57.38 15.32
C ARG A 48 36.31 -56.74 15.60
N LEU A 49 36.66 -56.15 16.74
CA LEU A 49 37.04 -56.77 18.03
C LEU A 49 37.31 -55.62 19.04
N LEU A 50 36.71 -55.66 20.25
CA LEU A 50 37.38 -55.81 21.57
C LEU A 50 37.92 -54.48 22.19
N ASP A 51 37.86 -54.23 23.50
CA ASP A 51 37.29 -55.03 24.59
C ASP A 51 36.83 -54.20 25.81
N GLU A 52 35.88 -54.80 26.55
CA GLU A 52 35.73 -54.83 28.03
C GLU A 52 35.68 -53.52 28.88
N SER A 53 34.93 -53.46 29.99
CA SER A 53 33.91 -54.32 30.60
C SER A 53 33.07 -53.48 31.59
N SER A 54 31.74 -53.69 31.73
CA SER A 54 31.07 -54.32 32.90
C SER A 54 31.30 -53.62 34.27
N THR A 55 30.35 -53.33 35.17
CA THR A 55 28.99 -53.88 35.47
C THR A 55 28.22 -52.96 36.44
N GLY A 56 26.90 -53.15 36.56
CA GLY A 56 26.07 -52.81 37.74
C GLY A 56 25.68 -51.33 37.87
N GLU A 57 24.43 -50.92 38.10
CA GLU A 57 23.32 -51.33 39.01
C GLU A 57 23.17 -50.41 40.23
N ASP A 58 21.92 -50.01 40.41
CA ASP A 58 21.22 -49.53 41.61
C ASP A 58 21.51 -48.19 42.32
N ASP A 59 20.38 -47.48 42.46
CA ASP A 59 19.87 -46.76 43.63
C ASP A 59 20.42 -45.39 44.11
N LYS A 60 19.41 -44.54 44.37
CA LYS A 60 19.34 -43.45 45.38
C LYS A 60 20.20 -42.21 45.16
N GLU A 61 19.93 -41.06 45.76
CA GLU A 61 18.80 -40.37 46.45
C GLU A 61 19.51 -39.18 47.15
N GLU A 62 18.82 -38.06 47.41
CA GLU A 62 19.33 -36.86 48.13
C GLU A 62 20.56 -36.14 47.51
N ASP A 63 20.77 -34.84 47.64
CA ASP A 63 20.01 -33.64 47.98
C ASP A 63 21.03 -32.46 47.81
N SER A 64 20.56 -31.23 48.01
CA SER A 64 21.29 -29.98 48.23
C SER A 64 22.81 -30.05 48.53
N SER A 65 23.66 -29.21 47.95
CA SER A 65 23.70 -27.80 48.34
C SER A 65 24.81 -26.99 47.63
N LEU A 66 24.76 -25.67 47.87
CA LEU A 66 25.65 -24.58 47.45
C LEU A 66 27.16 -24.92 47.28
N VAL A 67 27.83 -24.24 46.34
CA VAL A 67 28.94 -23.30 46.66
C VAL A 67 29.05 -22.20 45.59
N LYS A 68 29.46 -21.00 46.02
CA LYS A 68 29.65 -19.78 45.21
C LYS A 68 30.90 -19.86 44.31
N GLY A 69 30.82 -19.27 43.11
CA GLY A 69 31.98 -19.02 42.24
C GLY A 69 32.02 -17.58 41.73
N THR A 70 32.52 -16.65 42.54
CA THR A 70 32.78 -15.26 42.10
C THR A 70 34.06 -15.16 41.29
N SER A 71 34.04 -14.45 40.15
CA SER A 71 35.24 -13.86 39.58
C SER A 71 35.03 -12.43 39.07
N LEU A 72 36.05 -11.65 39.39
CA LEU A 72 36.31 -10.23 39.22
C LEU A 72 36.00 -9.67 37.82
N ILE A 73 35.32 -8.53 37.73
CA ILE A 73 35.91 -7.17 37.78
C ILE A 73 36.96 -6.90 36.69
N ARG A 74 36.60 -6.01 35.75
CA ARG A 74 37.51 -4.96 35.30
C ARG A 74 36.74 -3.67 34.97
N MET A 75 36.71 -2.76 35.95
CA MET A 75 36.34 -1.37 35.71
C MET A 75 37.46 -0.65 34.94
N ARG A 76 37.08 0.34 34.12
CA ARG A 76 37.82 1.60 34.05
C ARG A 76 36.87 2.76 33.78
N GLU A 77 36.93 3.75 34.66
CA GLU A 77 36.25 5.05 34.58
C GLU A 77 36.89 5.94 33.49
N GLY A 78 36.35 7.07 33.04
CA GLY A 78 35.06 7.74 33.33
C GLY A 78 35.14 9.25 33.01
N CYS A 79 34.00 9.96 33.15
CA CYS A 79 33.89 11.44 33.25
C CYS A 79 34.26 12.28 31.99
N MET A 80 33.65 13.43 31.63
CA MET A 80 32.53 14.29 32.12
C MET A 80 31.73 14.75 30.86
N GLY A 81 30.51 15.31 30.86
CA GLY A 81 29.57 15.73 31.90
C GLY A 81 28.98 17.12 31.56
N LEU A 82 27.66 17.32 31.68
CA LEU A 82 27.03 18.61 32.02
C LEU A 82 25.51 18.48 32.25
N GLY A 83 25.03 19.08 33.33
CA GLY A 83 23.75 18.79 33.99
C GLY A 83 22.49 19.41 33.39
N GLY A 84 21.36 18.99 33.94
CA GLY A 84 20.01 19.45 33.59
C GLY A 84 18.93 18.80 34.45
N VAL A 85 18.87 19.14 35.75
CA VAL A 85 17.89 18.58 36.71
C VAL A 85 16.70 19.52 36.90
N VAL A 86 15.47 18.98 36.79
CA VAL A 86 14.29 19.50 37.51
C VAL A 86 13.48 18.32 38.05
N LEU A 87 13.10 18.38 39.32
CA LEU A 87 12.40 17.31 40.05
C LEU A 87 10.92 17.16 39.64
N ARG A 88 10.38 15.95 39.83
CA ARG A 88 8.94 15.74 40.07
C ARG A 88 8.74 14.71 41.18
N ALA A 89 7.96 15.07 42.19
CA ALA A 89 7.80 14.29 43.42
C ALA A 89 6.97 13.01 43.20
N ARG A 90 7.29 11.95 43.96
CA ARG A 90 6.42 10.80 44.18
C ARG A 90 5.53 11.04 45.40
N LEU A 91 4.28 10.60 45.31
CA LEU A 91 3.44 10.28 46.46
C LEU A 91 3.00 8.83 46.31
N SER A 92 3.10 8.06 47.40
CA SER A 92 2.82 6.62 47.45
C SER A 92 1.84 6.32 48.58
N VAL A 93 0.73 5.65 48.28
CA VAL A 93 -0.24 5.09 49.26
C VAL A 93 -0.77 3.75 48.69
N PRO A 94 -1.01 2.69 49.50
CA PRO A 94 -1.04 1.28 49.04
C PRO A 94 -2.47 0.72 48.76
N PRO A 95 -2.62 -0.55 48.31
CA PRO A 95 -3.91 -1.11 47.89
C PRO A 95 -4.66 -1.86 49.02
N PRO A 96 -5.95 -2.19 48.82
CA PRO A 96 -6.68 -3.19 49.62
C PRO A 96 -7.06 -4.46 48.83
N ASP A 97 -6.94 -5.61 49.47
CA ASP A 97 -7.41 -6.92 49.00
C ASP A 97 -8.80 -7.29 49.57
N SER A 98 -9.41 -8.31 48.94
CA SER A 98 -10.42 -9.25 49.47
C SER A 98 -11.92 -8.86 49.54
N HIS A 99 -12.72 -9.75 48.91
CA HIS A 99 -14.15 -10.04 49.13
C HIS A 99 -14.37 -10.74 50.51
N PRO A 100 -15.61 -10.90 51.07
CA PRO A 100 -16.83 -11.35 50.35
C PRO A 100 -18.23 -10.94 50.92
N SER A 101 -19.27 -11.64 50.43
CA SER A 101 -20.65 -11.80 50.97
C SER A 101 -21.74 -10.80 50.54
N SER A 102 -23.01 -11.21 50.71
CA SER A 102 -24.15 -10.88 49.82
C SER A 102 -25.41 -10.34 50.57
N PRO A 103 -26.64 -10.37 50.00
CA PRO A 103 -27.51 -9.20 49.80
C PRO A 103 -28.57 -8.98 50.94
N PRO A 104 -29.36 -7.88 50.94
CA PRO A 104 -30.64 -7.81 50.19
C PRO A 104 -30.92 -6.38 49.63
N LEU A 105 -32.07 -5.92 49.10
CA LEU A 105 -33.50 -6.16 49.35
C LEU A 105 -34.38 -5.62 48.16
N ARG A 106 -35.64 -6.05 48.08
CA ARG A 106 -36.63 -5.66 47.04
C ARG A 106 -37.33 -4.32 47.35
N VAL A 107 -37.78 -3.59 46.32
CA VAL A 107 -39.03 -2.77 46.36
C VAL A 107 -39.82 -2.93 45.06
N PHE A 108 -41.16 -2.92 45.16
CA PHE A 108 -42.17 -3.11 44.11
C PHE A 108 -42.61 -1.80 43.43
N SER A 109 -43.22 -1.92 42.23
CA SER A 109 -44.42 -1.19 41.72
C SER A 109 -44.30 -0.94 40.20
N GLN A 110 -44.88 -1.78 39.34
CA GLN A 110 -46.27 -1.75 38.82
C GLN A 110 -46.64 -0.60 37.85
N CYS A 111 -46.82 -1.02 36.59
CA CYS A 111 -47.80 -0.63 35.58
C CYS A 111 -48.48 0.76 35.62
N PHE A 112 -48.48 1.42 34.45
CA PHE A 112 -49.74 1.73 33.75
C PHE A 112 -49.56 1.67 32.22
N GLN A 113 -50.48 1.03 31.51
CA GLN A 113 -50.62 1.13 30.04
C GLN A 113 -51.56 2.27 29.68
N LEU A 114 -51.42 2.84 28.47
CA LEU A 114 -52.56 3.38 27.72
C LEU A 114 -52.32 3.28 26.20
N LYS A 115 -53.34 2.80 25.47
CA LYS A 115 -53.42 2.69 24.00
C LYS A 115 -54.32 3.78 23.43
N ARG A 116 -53.92 4.37 22.28
CA ARG A 116 -54.73 4.71 21.07
C ARG A 116 -53.80 5.51 20.12
N ILE A 117 -53.56 5.13 18.85
CA ILE A 117 -54.44 4.92 17.67
C ILE A 117 -54.79 6.22 16.93
N GLU A 118 -54.55 6.18 15.61
CA GLU A 118 -55.09 6.99 14.50
C GLU A 118 -54.49 8.34 14.06
N SER A 119 -53.87 8.28 12.86
CA SER A 119 -54.04 9.14 11.67
C SER A 119 -53.87 10.66 11.73
N GLY A 120 -53.11 11.21 10.76
CA GLY A 120 -53.15 12.63 10.42
C GLY A 120 -52.04 13.09 9.47
N VAL A 121 -52.27 13.05 8.16
CA VAL A 121 -51.43 13.73 7.16
C VAL A 121 -51.75 15.22 7.18
N PHE A 122 -50.75 16.11 7.24
CA PHE A 122 -50.90 17.50 6.74
C PHE A 122 -49.58 18.13 6.27
N HIS A 123 -49.70 19.12 5.37
CA HIS A 123 -48.63 19.71 4.56
C HIS A 123 -47.79 20.80 5.24
N PHE A 124 -46.59 21.03 4.66
CA PHE A 124 -45.73 22.19 4.84
C PHE A 124 -46.38 23.52 4.39
N ALA A 125 -46.18 24.59 5.17
CA ALA A 125 -46.08 25.99 4.71
C ALA A 125 -45.58 26.92 5.87
N PRO A 126 -45.12 28.17 5.62
CA PRO A 126 -43.77 28.56 6.09
C PRO A 126 -43.63 29.93 6.81
N ARG A 127 -42.39 30.20 7.31
CA ARG A 127 -41.82 31.49 7.80
C ARG A 127 -42.47 32.05 9.09
N HIS A 128 -41.74 32.57 10.09
CA HIS A 128 -40.82 33.73 9.99
C HIS A 128 -39.84 33.83 11.19
N SER A 129 -38.84 34.69 11.03
CA SER A 129 -37.75 35.05 11.96
C SER A 129 -38.09 36.19 12.94
N VAL A 130 -37.59 36.13 14.18
CA VAL A 130 -37.26 37.32 15.02
C VAL A 130 -35.97 37.06 15.81
N SER A 131 -35.16 38.10 16.02
CA SER A 131 -33.83 38.08 16.65
C SER A 131 -33.82 38.81 17.99
N PHE A 132 -32.90 38.49 18.91
CA PHE A 132 -32.41 39.43 19.94
C PHE A 132 -30.94 39.16 20.35
N LEU A 133 -30.26 40.21 20.83
CA LEU A 133 -28.82 40.34 21.14
C LEU A 133 -28.59 40.48 22.70
N PRO A 134 -27.39 40.80 23.24
CA PRO A 134 -26.22 39.91 23.34
C PRO A 134 -25.43 39.99 24.70
N THR A 135 -24.26 39.31 24.77
CA THR A 135 -23.09 39.50 25.69
C THR A 135 -23.19 39.03 27.17
N PRO A 136 -22.04 38.78 27.88
CA PRO A 136 -20.63 38.92 27.50
C PRO A 136 -19.74 37.66 27.58
N SER A 137 -18.50 37.80 27.08
CA SER A 137 -17.43 36.78 27.01
C SER A 137 -16.61 36.61 28.31
N PRO A 138 -15.69 35.61 28.38
CA PRO A 138 -14.29 36.00 28.13
C PRO A 138 -13.49 35.10 27.18
N ARG A 139 -12.36 35.63 26.69
CA ARG A 139 -11.54 35.15 25.57
C ARG A 139 -10.56 34.02 25.96
N LYS A 140 -10.30 33.09 25.02
CA LYS A 140 -8.95 32.52 24.80
C LYS A 140 -8.60 32.53 23.30
N ARG A 141 -7.37 32.94 22.98
CA ARG A 141 -6.84 33.10 21.62
C ARG A 141 -6.64 31.75 20.93
N TRP A 142 -7.04 31.66 19.67
CA TRP A 142 -6.47 30.74 18.69
C TRP A 142 -5.72 31.55 17.63
N ILE A 143 -4.49 31.14 17.31
CA ILE A 143 -3.76 31.64 16.15
C ILE A 143 -4.14 30.72 14.98
N GLY A 144 -4.73 31.30 13.94
CA GLY A 144 -5.08 30.58 12.71
C GLY A 144 -4.04 30.82 11.63
N ASP A 145 -3.56 29.75 11.01
CA ASP A 145 -2.70 29.84 9.83
C ASP A 145 -3.53 30.24 8.60
N PHE A 146 -3.27 31.44 8.08
CA PHE A 146 -3.79 31.90 6.80
C PHE A 146 -2.99 31.26 5.66
N PHE A 147 -3.64 30.43 4.84
CA PHE A 147 -3.20 30.17 3.48
C PHE A 147 -4.38 30.36 2.51
N PHE A 148 -4.31 31.44 1.73
CA PHE A 148 -5.21 31.66 0.59
C PHE A 148 -4.91 30.61 -0.50
N ILE A 149 -5.88 29.76 -0.79
CA ILE A 149 -5.94 29.01 -2.05
C ILE A 149 -7.21 29.43 -2.78
N LEU A 150 -7.04 30.05 -3.94
CA LEU A 150 -8.13 30.39 -4.85
C LEU A 150 -8.76 29.10 -5.39
N SER A 151 -9.92 28.74 -4.84
CA SER A 151 -10.72 27.61 -5.31
C SER A 151 -11.91 28.12 -6.12
N PRO A 152 -12.05 27.76 -7.41
CA PRO A 152 -13.29 28.01 -8.14
C PRO A 152 -14.37 27.06 -7.63
N ARG A 153 -15.49 27.62 -7.15
CA ARG A 153 -16.65 26.85 -6.68
C ARG A 153 -17.23 26.00 -7.81
N PRO A 154 -17.40 24.67 -7.64
CA PRO A 154 -18.37 23.92 -8.43
C PRO A 154 -19.77 24.10 -7.83
N TRP A 155 -20.79 24.09 -8.68
CA TRP A 155 -22.19 24.20 -8.28
C TRP A 155 -22.69 22.87 -7.69
N ASN A 156 -23.46 22.94 -6.61
CA ASN A 156 -24.16 21.77 -6.07
C ASN A 156 -25.38 21.44 -6.94
N VAL A 157 -25.42 20.24 -7.50
CA VAL A 157 -26.62 19.62 -8.06
C VAL A 157 -26.67 18.17 -7.56
N PRO A 158 -27.77 17.71 -6.94
CA PRO A 158 -27.89 16.33 -6.48
C PRO A 158 -28.23 15.41 -7.65
N HIS A 159 -27.36 14.44 -7.95
CA HIS A 159 -27.64 13.40 -8.95
C HIS A 159 -27.45 12.00 -8.38
N ARG A 160 -28.52 11.19 -8.49
CA ARG A 160 -28.49 9.73 -8.34
C ARG A 160 -27.51 9.13 -9.34
N TRP A 161 -26.86 8.04 -8.95
CA TRP A 161 -26.07 7.23 -9.88
C TRP A 161 -26.99 6.45 -10.82
N ILE A 162 -26.88 6.74 -12.11
CA ILE A 162 -27.20 5.79 -13.18
C ILE A 162 -25.89 5.56 -13.94
N TYR A 163 -25.45 4.31 -14.03
CA TYR A 163 -24.38 3.91 -14.95
C TYR A 163 -25.01 3.73 -16.34
N ASP A 164 -25.19 4.83 -17.07
CA ASP A 164 -25.82 4.76 -18.39
C ASP A 164 -24.93 4.08 -19.42
N SER A 165 -25.39 2.90 -19.83
CA SER A 165 -25.10 2.34 -21.14
C SER A 165 -26.07 2.96 -22.14
N LEU A 166 -25.58 3.62 -23.18
CA LEU A 166 -26.39 3.98 -24.35
C LEU A 166 -25.74 3.46 -25.64
N PRO A 167 -26.50 2.83 -26.54
CA PRO A 167 -25.97 2.25 -27.78
C PRO A 167 -25.68 3.33 -28.81
N ALA A 168 -24.67 3.09 -29.65
CA ALA A 168 -24.36 3.98 -30.77
C ALA A 168 -25.43 3.87 -31.87
N VAL A 169 -26.03 5.00 -32.25
CA VAL A 169 -26.79 5.19 -33.48
C VAL A 169 -26.29 6.49 -34.13
N PRO A 170 -25.94 6.49 -35.42
CA PRO A 170 -25.21 7.61 -36.02
C PRO A 170 -26.14 8.75 -36.40
N PHE A 171 -25.74 9.99 -36.11
CA PHE A 171 -26.30 11.16 -36.79
C PHE A 171 -25.21 12.04 -37.38
N SER A 172 -25.28 12.20 -38.70
CA SER A 172 -24.53 13.17 -39.49
C SER A 172 -24.95 14.59 -39.09
N LEU A 173 -23.99 15.48 -38.92
CA LEU A 173 -24.19 16.90 -39.20
C LEU A 173 -22.85 17.54 -39.62
N ALA A 174 -22.82 18.01 -40.86
CA ALA A 174 -21.68 18.68 -41.47
C ALA A 174 -21.58 20.17 -41.06
N ASN A 175 -20.49 20.81 -41.51
CA ASN A 175 -20.23 22.26 -41.51
C ASN A 175 -20.02 22.95 -40.15
N ARG A 176 -18.74 23.11 -39.77
CA ARG A 176 -18.06 24.42 -39.60
C ARG A 176 -16.56 24.28 -39.26
N SER A 177 -15.70 24.12 -40.28
CA SER A 177 -14.23 24.32 -40.16
C SER A 177 -13.49 24.42 -41.51
N SER A 178 -14.11 24.99 -42.55
CA SER A 178 -13.59 24.97 -43.94
C SER A 178 -12.34 25.84 -44.21
N ASN A 179 -11.82 26.58 -43.23
CA ASN A 179 -10.77 27.58 -43.45
C ASN A 179 -9.38 27.19 -42.93
N LEU A 180 -9.20 25.98 -42.36
CA LEU A 180 -7.88 25.52 -41.89
C LEU A 180 -7.27 24.43 -42.80
N CYS A 181 -8.08 23.49 -43.30
CA CYS A 181 -7.58 22.46 -44.23
C CYS A 181 -7.14 23.07 -45.57
N ALA A 182 -7.92 24.01 -46.13
CA ALA A 182 -7.55 24.72 -47.37
C ALA A 182 -6.27 25.58 -47.27
N PHE A 183 -5.78 25.86 -46.06
CA PHE A 183 -4.50 26.53 -45.82
C PHE A 183 -3.34 25.52 -45.73
N LEU A 184 -3.59 24.31 -45.21
CA LEU A 184 -2.61 23.25 -45.06
C LEU A 184 -2.39 22.45 -46.36
N ASP A 185 -3.43 22.22 -47.15
CA ASP A 185 -3.30 21.57 -48.47
C ASP A 185 -2.48 22.44 -49.44
N LYS A 186 -2.57 23.78 -49.32
CA LYS A 186 -1.75 24.73 -50.08
C LYS A 186 -0.27 24.79 -49.70
N LEU A 187 0.12 24.11 -48.62
CA LEU A 187 1.53 24.00 -48.18
C LEU A 187 2.15 22.64 -48.51
N ASN A 188 1.38 21.68 -49.04
CA ASN A 188 1.84 20.31 -49.26
C ASN A 188 2.15 19.97 -50.74
N GLU A 189 1.78 20.84 -51.69
CA GLU A 189 2.21 20.75 -53.09
C GLU A 189 3.49 21.57 -53.35
N LYS A 190 4.65 20.97 -53.03
CA LYS A 190 5.91 21.10 -53.78
C LYS A 190 7.01 20.24 -53.17
N SER A 191 7.09 18.99 -53.62
CA SER A 191 8.28 18.16 -53.47
C SER A 191 9.41 18.72 -54.34
N TYR A 192 10.53 19.10 -53.73
CA TYR A 192 11.80 19.26 -54.43
C TYR A 192 12.90 18.50 -53.70
N ASP A 193 13.67 17.75 -54.50
CA ASP A 193 14.85 17.00 -54.09
C ASP A 193 16.00 17.96 -53.77
N CYS A 194 16.77 17.68 -52.72
CA CYS A 194 17.85 18.55 -52.24
C CYS A 194 19.18 17.79 -52.18
N LYS A 195 19.80 17.65 -53.36
CA LYS A 195 21.26 17.57 -53.50
C LYS A 195 21.77 18.92 -54.02
N GLU A 196 22.77 19.45 -53.33
CA GLU A 196 23.63 20.60 -53.72
C GLU A 196 22.95 21.96 -53.92
N LEU A 197 23.49 22.99 -53.24
CA LEU A 197 23.45 24.47 -53.47
C LEU A 197 23.66 25.15 -52.10
N ASN A 198 24.90 25.35 -51.64
CA ASN A 198 25.86 26.41 -52.01
C ASN A 198 25.47 27.81 -51.49
N GLU A 199 26.32 28.42 -50.66
CA GLU A 199 25.95 29.46 -49.67
C GLU A 199 25.61 30.86 -50.26
N GLU A 200 25.99 31.13 -51.51
CA GLU A 200 25.91 32.49 -52.09
C GLU A 200 24.50 33.02 -52.38
N ARG A 201 23.45 32.17 -52.31
CA ARG A 201 22.08 32.60 -52.64
C ARG A 201 21.27 33.19 -51.47
N LEU A 202 21.72 33.04 -50.22
CA LEU A 202 21.02 33.53 -49.02
C LEU A 202 21.22 35.03 -48.74
N LEU A 203 22.29 35.64 -49.22
CA LEU A 203 22.62 37.06 -48.95
C LEU A 203 21.77 38.05 -49.77
N SER A 204 21.15 37.61 -50.87
CA SER A 204 20.30 38.45 -51.71
C SER A 204 18.92 38.78 -51.10
N HIS A 205 18.52 38.11 -50.01
CA HIS A 205 17.22 38.37 -49.35
C HIS A 205 17.29 39.47 -48.26
N PHE A 206 18.49 39.96 -47.92
CA PHE A 206 18.70 40.94 -46.84
C PHE A 206 19.31 42.28 -47.31
N GLY A 207 19.48 42.50 -48.61
CA GLY A 207 19.69 43.85 -49.17
C GLY A 207 20.98 44.56 -48.77
N LEU A 208 22.07 43.83 -48.51
CA LEU A 208 23.38 44.41 -48.19
C LEU A 208 24.41 44.12 -49.30
N SER A 209 25.05 45.18 -49.80
CA SER A 209 26.01 45.14 -50.91
C SER A 209 27.46 45.06 -50.40
N PRO A 210 28.33 44.19 -50.96
CA PRO A 210 29.74 44.10 -50.59
C PRO A 210 30.69 44.78 -51.61
N GLN A 211 31.61 45.61 -51.11
CA GLN A 211 32.91 45.95 -51.74
C GLN A 211 33.96 46.00 -50.60
N ALA A 212 34.86 45.02 -50.52
CA ALA A 212 36.22 45.02 -51.08
C ALA A 212 37.22 45.88 -50.23
N VAL A 213 38.10 45.31 -49.36
CA VAL A 213 39.36 44.54 -49.64
C VAL A 213 40.54 45.49 -49.99
N PRO A 214 41.82 45.34 -49.51
CA PRO A 214 42.37 44.49 -48.42
C PRO A 214 43.63 45.02 -47.62
N LEU A 215 44.20 44.13 -46.77
CA LEU A 215 45.64 43.81 -46.57
C LEU A 215 46.52 44.42 -45.44
N GLN A 216 47.27 43.49 -44.81
CA GLN A 216 48.65 43.55 -44.26
C GLN A 216 49.00 44.20 -42.90
N LYS A 217 49.03 43.32 -41.86
CA LYS A 217 50.18 42.88 -41.00
C LYS A 217 51.11 43.90 -40.26
N PRO A 218 51.82 43.47 -39.19
CA PRO A 218 52.20 44.31 -38.04
C PRO A 218 53.70 44.65 -37.96
N LEU A 219 54.06 45.47 -36.96
CA LEU A 219 55.38 45.43 -36.31
C LEU A 219 55.36 46.08 -34.90
N ASP A 220 56.31 45.66 -34.08
CA ASP A 220 56.56 46.05 -32.68
C ASP A 220 57.33 47.41 -32.56
N ASP A 221 58.01 47.61 -31.42
CA ASP A 221 58.94 48.69 -31.02
C ASP A 221 58.32 49.92 -30.29
N ILE A 222 58.95 50.53 -29.26
CA ILE A 222 60.27 50.31 -28.62
C ILE A 222 60.25 50.74 -27.12
N MET A 223 61.22 50.25 -26.32
CA MET A 223 61.43 50.59 -24.89
C MET A 223 62.40 51.79 -24.69
N PHE A 224 62.58 52.23 -23.42
CA PHE A 224 63.59 53.21 -22.93
C PHE A 224 63.36 54.68 -23.37
N SER A 225 63.74 55.74 -22.62
CA SER A 225 64.21 55.87 -21.23
C SER A 225 64.01 57.29 -20.70
N LYS A 226 63.68 57.42 -19.39
CA LYS A 226 64.44 58.13 -18.34
C LYS A 226 65.09 59.51 -18.61
N HIS A 227 65.01 60.36 -17.57
CA HIS A 227 65.74 61.61 -17.31
C HIS A 227 65.37 62.87 -18.12
N LEU A 228 64.76 63.84 -17.42
CA LEU A 228 65.36 65.17 -17.25
C LEU A 228 65.07 65.68 -15.83
N ARG A 229 65.91 66.58 -15.32
CA ARG A 229 66.01 66.95 -13.90
C ARG A 229 66.14 68.47 -13.77
N ASP A 230 65.56 69.02 -12.69
CA ASP A 230 65.87 70.28 -12.00
C ASP A 230 65.95 71.63 -12.78
N GLU A 231 65.10 72.59 -12.39
CA GLU A 231 65.44 73.89 -11.73
C GLU A 231 64.10 74.64 -11.42
N HIS A 232 63.76 74.96 -10.15
CA HIS A 232 64.10 76.17 -9.37
C HIS A 232 63.58 77.51 -9.99
N LYS A 233 62.94 78.46 -9.28
CA LYS A 233 62.62 78.62 -7.83
C LYS A 233 61.54 79.72 -7.59
N ALA A 234 60.95 79.73 -6.39
CA ALA A 234 60.36 80.88 -5.63
C ALA A 234 58.86 81.30 -5.77
N ALA A 235 58.17 81.17 -4.61
CA ALA A 235 57.18 82.07 -3.98
C ALA A 235 55.78 82.33 -4.60
N THR A 236 54.72 81.70 -4.04
CA THR A 236 53.75 82.33 -3.09
C THR A 236 52.65 81.33 -2.64
N THR A 237 51.85 81.70 -1.64
CA THR A 237 50.88 80.88 -0.87
C THR A 237 49.55 80.55 -1.60
N PRO A 238 48.75 79.56 -1.12
CA PRO A 238 47.75 78.86 -1.93
C PRO A 238 46.29 79.36 -1.75
N PRO A 239 45.37 78.86 -2.59
CA PRO A 239 43.98 78.64 -2.18
C PRO A 239 43.53 77.17 -2.26
N ALA A 240 42.76 76.80 -1.24
CA ALA A 240 42.00 75.57 -1.01
C ALA A 240 41.64 74.64 -2.20
N ILE A 241 42.12 73.39 -2.14
CA ILE A 241 41.44 72.24 -2.76
C ILE A 241 40.44 71.68 -1.72
N ARG A 242 39.14 71.93 -1.90
CA ARG A 242 38.08 71.39 -1.04
C ARG A 242 36.86 70.90 -1.83
N SER A 243 37.08 69.98 -2.77
CA SER A 243 36.03 69.17 -3.43
C SER A 243 36.64 68.01 -4.23
N SER A 244 36.82 66.83 -3.62
CA SER A 244 37.19 65.61 -4.39
C SER A 244 36.95 64.25 -3.69
N LYS A 245 36.51 64.20 -2.42
CA LYS A 245 36.17 62.93 -1.77
C LYS A 245 34.71 62.52 -1.92
N GLU A 246 33.79 63.48 -1.93
CA GLU A 246 32.35 63.20 -2.07
C GLU A 246 31.97 62.82 -3.50
N ASP A 247 32.54 63.48 -4.52
CA ASP A 247 32.30 63.18 -5.93
C ASP A 247 32.79 61.77 -6.32
N VAL A 248 34.01 61.41 -5.92
CA VAL A 248 34.57 60.07 -6.18
C VAL A 248 33.76 58.99 -5.47
N HIS A 249 33.26 59.27 -4.25
CA HIS A 249 32.43 58.31 -3.53
C HIS A 249 31.06 58.12 -4.19
N GLN A 250 30.42 59.20 -4.67
CA GLN A 250 29.15 59.09 -5.40
C GLN A 250 29.29 58.45 -6.78
N ILE A 251 30.39 58.69 -7.51
CA ILE A 251 30.69 57.99 -8.77
C ILE A 251 30.86 56.48 -8.52
N LEU A 252 31.55 56.08 -7.44
CA LEU A 252 31.66 54.67 -7.05
C LEU A 252 30.32 54.06 -6.67
N ILE A 253 29.48 54.75 -5.90
CA ILE A 253 28.14 54.28 -5.50
C ILE A 253 27.23 54.14 -6.72
N ASN A 254 27.18 55.13 -7.62
CA ASN A 254 26.37 55.03 -8.85
C ASN A 254 26.86 53.90 -9.77
N ASN A 255 28.17 53.72 -9.94
CA ASN A 255 28.69 52.60 -10.72
C ASN A 255 28.33 51.25 -10.07
N MET A 256 28.48 51.09 -8.76
CA MET A 256 28.04 49.88 -8.04
C MET A 256 26.53 49.61 -8.21
N ASN A 257 25.70 50.65 -8.15
CA ASN A 257 24.26 50.54 -8.37
C ASN A 257 23.91 50.13 -9.81
N HIS A 258 24.64 50.65 -10.82
CA HIS A 258 24.47 50.22 -12.21
C HIS A 258 24.88 48.75 -12.42
N TYR A 259 25.99 48.29 -11.84
CA TYR A 259 26.38 46.88 -11.91
C TYR A 259 25.41 45.97 -11.16
N ALA A 260 24.88 46.40 -10.00
CA ALA A 260 23.86 45.66 -9.26
C ALA A 260 22.55 45.56 -10.05
N ALA A 261 22.08 46.66 -10.66
CA ALA A 261 20.90 46.67 -11.51
C ALA A 261 21.07 45.77 -12.75
N ALA A 262 22.25 45.82 -13.40
CA ALA A 262 22.59 44.94 -14.51
C ALA A 262 22.55 43.45 -14.08
N LEU A 263 23.13 43.10 -12.93
CA LEU A 263 23.07 41.73 -12.37
C LEU A 263 21.63 41.26 -12.10
N VAL A 264 20.79 42.13 -11.55
CA VAL A 264 19.37 41.84 -11.26
C VAL A 264 18.55 41.57 -12.53
N VAL A 265 18.94 42.11 -13.69
CA VAL A 265 18.27 41.86 -14.99
C VAL A 265 18.93 40.72 -15.79
N PHE A 266 20.26 40.57 -15.69
CA PHE A 266 21.01 39.57 -16.45
C PHE A 266 20.82 38.15 -15.91
N LEU A 267 20.78 37.96 -14.58
CA LEU A 267 20.56 36.64 -13.98
C LEU A 267 19.21 36.02 -14.37
N PRO A 268 18.05 36.72 -14.25
CA PRO A 268 16.77 36.19 -14.69
C PRO A 268 16.70 35.92 -16.19
N SER A 269 17.28 36.79 -17.04
CA SER A 269 17.25 36.60 -18.50
C SER A 269 18.09 35.41 -18.94
N VAL A 270 19.25 35.15 -18.33
CA VAL A 270 20.03 33.91 -18.54
C VAL A 270 19.25 32.67 -18.09
N VAL A 271 18.58 32.71 -16.92
CA VAL A 271 17.76 31.59 -16.44
C VAL A 271 16.58 31.31 -17.39
N ILE A 272 15.93 32.35 -17.91
CA ILE A 272 14.85 32.22 -18.91
C ILE A 272 15.38 31.66 -20.23
N ALA A 273 16.53 32.15 -20.72
CA ALA A 273 17.15 31.65 -21.95
C ALA A 273 17.55 30.17 -21.84
N VAL A 274 18.18 29.77 -20.73
CA VAL A 274 18.51 28.36 -20.46
C VAL A 274 17.25 27.50 -20.35
N GLY A 275 16.20 28.02 -19.69
CA GLY A 275 14.89 27.36 -19.63
C GLY A 275 14.27 27.16 -21.01
N LEU A 276 14.30 28.18 -21.87
CA LEU A 276 13.79 28.12 -23.25
C LEU A 276 14.60 27.15 -24.12
N VAL A 277 15.93 27.14 -24.02
CA VAL A 277 16.79 26.18 -24.72
C VAL A 277 16.50 24.75 -24.26
N MET A 278 16.32 24.51 -22.95
CA MET A 278 15.93 23.19 -22.44
C MET A 278 14.54 22.75 -22.94
N VAL A 279 13.57 23.68 -23.03
CA VAL A 279 12.24 23.41 -23.60
C VAL A 279 12.33 23.11 -25.09
N LEU A 280 13.08 23.90 -25.86
CA LEU A 280 13.30 23.69 -27.30
C LEU A 280 14.01 22.36 -27.56
N GLN A 281 15.08 22.03 -26.84
CA GLN A 281 15.74 20.73 -26.94
C GLN A 281 14.82 19.56 -26.55
N TRP A 282 13.87 19.77 -25.64
CA TRP A 282 12.86 18.77 -25.27
C TRP A 282 11.78 18.59 -26.35
N CYS A 283 11.37 19.68 -27.01
CA CYS A 283 10.44 19.66 -28.15
C CYS A 283 11.06 19.08 -29.43
N LEU A 284 12.34 19.39 -29.70
CA LEU A 284 13.07 18.94 -30.90
C LEU A 284 13.56 17.49 -30.82
N LYS A 285 13.47 16.83 -29.65
CA LYS A 285 13.90 15.44 -29.47
C LYS A 285 12.86 14.47 -30.04
N GLY A 286 12.83 14.36 -31.37
CA GLY A 286 11.98 13.43 -32.11
C GLY A 286 12.09 12.01 -31.57
N ARG A 287 10.95 11.42 -31.22
CA ARG A 287 10.88 10.10 -30.57
C ARG A 287 10.60 9.02 -31.61
N LYS A 288 11.59 8.17 -31.88
CA LYS A 288 11.37 6.88 -32.54
C LYS A 288 11.04 5.84 -31.46
N GLY A 289 9.87 5.20 -31.58
CA GLY A 289 9.39 4.16 -30.67
C GLY A 289 7.90 4.30 -30.30
N SER A 290 7.25 3.18 -30.00
CA SER A 290 5.90 3.08 -29.42
C SER A 290 5.92 3.65 -28.00
N GLU A 291 5.83 4.97 -27.87
CA GLU A 291 5.95 5.62 -26.57
C GLU A 291 4.67 5.45 -25.72
N ILE A 292 4.82 4.96 -24.47
CA ILE A 292 3.71 4.95 -23.49
C ILE A 292 3.16 6.38 -23.33
N PRO A 293 1.86 6.62 -23.57
CA PRO A 293 1.28 7.96 -23.52
C PRO A 293 1.17 8.48 -22.08
N GLY A 294 0.97 9.79 -21.91
CA GLY A 294 0.77 10.43 -20.61
C GLY A 294 1.78 11.53 -20.28
N LYS A 295 1.43 12.38 -19.31
CA LYS A 295 2.20 13.57 -18.92
C LYS A 295 3.06 13.30 -17.69
N LEU A 296 4.32 13.73 -17.73
CA LEU A 296 5.24 13.66 -16.59
C LEU A 296 5.07 14.82 -15.58
N GLY A 297 4.06 15.68 -15.74
CA GLY A 297 3.75 16.79 -14.83
C GLY A 297 4.89 17.82 -14.68
N LEU A 298 4.94 18.47 -13.52
CA LEU A 298 5.95 19.49 -13.20
C LEU A 298 7.38 18.91 -13.18
N PRO A 299 8.43 19.74 -13.44
CA PRO A 299 9.82 19.34 -13.19
C PRO A 299 9.99 18.82 -11.76
N PHE A 300 10.68 17.69 -11.62
CA PHE A 300 10.88 16.91 -10.38
C PHE A 300 9.60 16.38 -9.71
N LEU A 301 8.64 17.25 -9.33
CA LEU A 301 7.44 16.88 -8.59
C LEU A 301 6.41 16.09 -9.40
N GLY A 302 6.37 16.28 -10.71
CA GLY A 302 5.42 15.61 -11.59
C GLY A 302 3.97 15.95 -11.29
N GLU A 303 3.13 14.92 -11.15
CA GLU A 303 1.70 15.01 -10.80
C GLU A 303 1.44 14.70 -9.32
N THR A 304 2.48 14.77 -8.46
CA THR A 304 2.38 14.40 -7.02
C THR A 304 1.24 15.10 -6.29
N PHE A 305 1.01 16.40 -6.53
CA PHE A 305 -0.09 17.11 -5.87
C PHE A 305 -1.48 16.60 -6.31
N ALA A 306 -1.65 16.22 -7.57
CA ALA A 306 -2.88 15.59 -8.05
C ALA A 306 -3.07 14.19 -7.45
N PHE A 307 -1.99 13.44 -7.22
CA PHE A 307 -2.04 12.15 -6.51
C PHE A 307 -2.44 12.34 -5.04
N LEU A 308 -1.80 13.27 -4.32
CA LEU A 308 -2.13 13.58 -2.93
C LEU A 308 -3.56 14.14 -2.78
N ALA A 309 -4.04 14.93 -3.74
CA ALA A 309 -5.41 15.41 -3.77
C ALA A 309 -6.42 14.26 -3.93
N ALA A 310 -6.16 13.29 -4.81
CA ALA A 310 -7.00 12.09 -4.95
C ALA A 310 -6.99 11.22 -3.67
N VAL A 311 -5.81 11.01 -3.06
CA VAL A 311 -5.66 10.32 -1.77
C VAL A 311 -6.48 11.00 -0.66
N ASN A 312 -6.61 12.33 -0.68
CA ASN A 312 -7.40 13.08 0.30
C ASN A 312 -8.85 13.35 -0.15
N SER A 313 -9.31 12.73 -1.25
CA SER A 313 -10.67 12.87 -1.78
C SER A 313 -11.59 11.74 -1.31
N THR A 314 -12.91 11.98 -1.35
CA THR A 314 -13.93 10.95 -1.11
C THR A 314 -14.10 9.94 -2.26
N ARG A 315 -13.29 10.05 -3.32
CA ARG A 315 -13.23 9.07 -4.42
C ARG A 315 -12.06 8.10 -4.29
N GLY A 316 -11.27 8.23 -3.23
CA GLY A 316 -10.09 7.41 -2.97
C GLY A 316 -8.94 7.65 -3.95
N CYS A 317 -7.81 7.01 -3.69
CA CYS A 317 -6.58 7.23 -4.45
C CYS A 317 -6.63 6.69 -5.89
N TYR A 318 -7.52 5.74 -6.20
CA TYR A 318 -7.69 5.21 -7.56
C TYR A 318 -8.26 6.23 -8.55
N ASP A 319 -8.97 7.28 -8.09
CA ASP A 319 -9.53 8.30 -8.99
C ASP A 319 -8.41 8.99 -9.81
N PHE A 320 -7.21 9.10 -9.24
CA PHE A 320 -6.02 9.57 -9.96
C PHE A 320 -5.69 8.69 -11.19
N VAL A 321 -5.76 7.36 -11.03
CA VAL A 321 -5.45 6.38 -12.07
C VAL A 321 -6.58 6.36 -13.10
N ARG A 322 -7.84 6.27 -12.64
CA ARG A 322 -9.06 6.30 -13.46
C ARG A 322 -9.12 7.52 -14.38
N LEU A 323 -8.88 8.72 -13.86
CA LEU A 323 -8.90 9.96 -14.66
C LEU A 323 -7.79 10.02 -15.71
N ARG A 324 -6.69 9.27 -15.54
CA ARG A 324 -5.59 9.17 -16.51
C ARG A 324 -5.86 8.11 -17.57
N ARG A 325 -6.47 6.99 -17.18
CA ARG A 325 -7.02 5.98 -18.10
C ARG A 325 -8.01 6.60 -19.09
N LEU A 326 -8.98 7.38 -18.58
CA LEU A 326 -9.97 8.11 -19.39
C LEU A 326 -9.35 9.14 -20.35
N ARG A 327 -8.12 9.62 -20.09
CA ARG A 327 -7.45 10.65 -20.89
C ARG A 327 -6.41 10.11 -21.87
N TYR A 328 -5.74 9.02 -21.53
CA TYR A 328 -4.58 8.50 -22.28
C TYR A 328 -4.76 7.06 -22.79
N GLY A 329 -5.85 6.37 -22.43
CA GLY A 329 -6.11 4.97 -22.78
C GLY A 329 -5.72 3.99 -21.67
N LYS A 330 -5.87 2.67 -21.94
CA LYS A 330 -5.60 1.61 -20.96
C LYS A 330 -4.16 1.68 -20.40
N TRP A 331 -3.18 1.97 -21.25
CA TRP A 331 -1.77 2.19 -20.88
C TRP A 331 -1.50 3.69 -20.65
N PHE A 332 -0.79 4.04 -19.58
CA PHE A 332 -0.24 5.40 -19.41
C PHE A 332 0.98 5.46 -18.49
N LYS A 333 1.72 6.58 -18.60
CA LYS A 333 2.80 6.97 -17.68
C LYS A 333 2.55 8.34 -17.03
N THR A 334 3.11 8.50 -15.84
CA THR A 334 3.09 9.74 -15.06
C THR A 334 4.38 9.85 -14.23
N ARG A 335 4.54 10.93 -13.46
CA ARG A 335 5.60 11.08 -12.46
C ARG A 335 4.98 11.38 -11.09
N ILE A 336 5.31 10.58 -10.09
CA ILE A 336 4.86 10.73 -8.71
C ILE A 336 6.11 10.64 -7.82
N LEU A 337 6.24 11.56 -6.85
CA LEU A 337 7.34 11.63 -5.89
C LEU A 337 8.73 11.50 -6.53
N GLY A 338 8.97 12.23 -7.63
CA GLY A 338 10.26 12.23 -8.33
C GLY A 338 10.56 11.03 -9.21
N LYS A 339 9.67 10.02 -9.28
CA LYS A 339 9.87 8.79 -10.07
C LYS A 339 8.83 8.68 -11.17
N THR A 340 9.20 8.09 -12.31
CA THR A 340 8.25 7.72 -13.37
C THR A 340 7.46 6.50 -12.93
N HIS A 341 6.14 6.54 -13.10
CA HIS A 341 5.23 5.42 -12.89
C HIS A 341 4.56 5.07 -14.22
N VAL A 342 4.50 3.78 -14.55
CA VAL A 342 3.64 3.22 -15.61
C VAL A 342 2.58 2.34 -14.96
N TYR A 343 1.39 2.28 -15.56
CA TYR A 343 0.30 1.41 -15.13
C TYR A 343 0.03 0.37 -16.23
N VAL A 344 0.20 -0.90 -15.87
CA VAL A 344 0.08 -2.07 -16.76
C VAL A 344 -1.37 -2.58 -16.67
N PRO A 345 -2.17 -2.52 -17.74
CA PRO A 345 -3.62 -2.72 -17.68
C PRO A 345 -4.11 -4.14 -17.96
N SER A 346 -3.25 -5.02 -18.47
CA SER A 346 -3.66 -6.29 -19.09
C SER A 346 -3.21 -7.52 -18.30
N VAL A 347 -3.87 -8.65 -18.55
CA VAL A 347 -3.51 -9.97 -18.02
C VAL A 347 -2.12 -10.40 -18.50
N GLU A 348 -1.80 -10.18 -19.77
CA GLU A 348 -0.52 -10.48 -20.41
C GLU A 348 0.63 -9.64 -19.84
N GLY A 349 0.39 -8.34 -19.61
CA GLY A 349 1.32 -7.45 -18.94
C GLY A 349 1.52 -7.85 -17.47
N ALA A 350 0.45 -8.19 -16.75
CA ALA A 350 0.52 -8.70 -15.38
C ALA A 350 1.33 -10.00 -15.29
N LYS A 351 1.09 -10.95 -16.19
CA LYS A 351 1.87 -12.19 -16.34
C LYS A 351 3.36 -11.88 -16.54
N THR A 352 3.69 -10.99 -17.47
CA THR A 352 5.08 -10.58 -17.74
C THR A 352 5.77 -10.04 -16.49
N VAL A 353 5.10 -9.18 -15.72
CA VAL A 353 5.70 -8.59 -14.50
C VAL A 353 5.79 -9.59 -13.35
N PHE A 354 4.76 -10.41 -13.10
CA PHE A 354 4.77 -11.40 -12.01
C PHE A 354 5.72 -12.58 -12.28
N ALA A 355 5.83 -13.05 -13.51
CA ALA A 355 6.73 -14.16 -13.87
C ALA A 355 8.21 -13.74 -13.85
N ASN A 356 8.51 -12.45 -14.06
CA ASN A 356 9.87 -11.91 -14.02
C ASN A 356 10.17 -11.11 -12.74
N ASP A 357 9.38 -11.28 -11.68
CA ASP A 357 9.72 -10.78 -10.34
C ASP A 357 11.05 -11.41 -9.90
N PHE A 358 11.89 -10.64 -9.22
CA PHE A 358 13.30 -10.94 -8.90
C PHE A 358 14.30 -11.01 -10.06
N VAL A 359 13.85 -11.09 -11.32
CA VAL A 359 14.71 -11.09 -12.52
C VAL A 359 14.75 -9.70 -13.15
N LEU A 360 13.64 -9.25 -13.75
CA LEU A 360 13.51 -7.93 -14.40
C LEU A 360 12.85 -6.89 -13.48
N PHE A 361 12.14 -7.36 -12.46
CA PHE A 361 11.40 -6.52 -11.51
C PHE A 361 11.78 -6.83 -10.07
N ASN A 362 11.63 -5.84 -9.19
CA ASN A 362 11.63 -6.06 -7.74
C ASN A 362 10.57 -5.15 -7.09
N LYS A 363 10.25 -5.37 -5.81
CA LYS A 363 9.28 -4.54 -5.10
C LYS A 363 9.92 -3.24 -4.63
N ARG A 364 9.18 -2.13 -4.75
CA ARG A 364 9.53 -0.84 -4.16
C ARG A 364 8.27 -0.12 -3.72
N TYR A 365 8.17 0.15 -2.42
CA TYR A 365 7.09 0.92 -1.85
C TYR A 365 7.41 2.42 -1.83
N LEU A 366 6.40 3.23 -1.51
CA LEU A 366 6.62 4.63 -1.12
C LEU A 366 7.48 4.67 0.14
N LYS A 367 8.38 5.66 0.24
CA LYS A 367 9.29 5.81 1.38
C LYS A 367 8.54 5.75 2.72
N SER A 368 7.47 6.54 2.86
CA SER A 368 6.63 6.59 4.07
C SER A 368 6.06 5.23 4.46
N MET A 369 5.50 4.47 3.53
CA MET A 369 5.02 3.10 3.80
C MET A 369 6.16 2.16 4.22
N GLY A 370 7.34 2.26 3.58
CA GLY A 370 8.51 1.45 3.93
C GLY A 370 9.10 1.78 5.31
N ASP A 371 9.11 3.06 5.71
CA ASP A 371 9.53 3.49 7.04
C ASP A 371 8.54 3.02 8.12
N MET A 372 7.23 2.99 7.82
CA MET A 372 6.18 2.54 8.75
C MET A 372 6.27 1.04 9.05
N VAL A 373 6.40 0.18 8.02
CA VAL A 373 6.52 -1.27 8.25
C VAL A 373 7.93 -1.71 8.65
N GLY A 374 8.93 -0.85 8.41
CA GLY A 374 10.32 -1.12 8.72
C GLY A 374 11.10 -1.77 7.58
N LYS A 375 12.43 -1.72 7.68
CA LYS A 375 13.35 -2.15 6.61
C LYS A 375 13.49 -3.67 6.52
N LYS A 376 13.29 -4.39 7.63
CA LYS A 376 13.38 -5.86 7.71
C LYS A 376 12.03 -6.55 7.52
N SER A 377 10.95 -5.79 7.33
CA SER A 377 9.65 -6.30 6.89
C SER A 377 9.76 -7.10 5.59
N LEU A 378 9.05 -8.23 5.50
CA LEU A 378 8.85 -9.03 4.28
C LEU A 378 8.40 -8.17 3.07
N LEU A 379 7.73 -7.05 3.32
CA LEU A 379 7.30 -6.10 2.29
C LEU A 379 8.46 -5.27 1.71
N CYS A 380 9.52 -5.02 2.48
CA CYS A 380 10.62 -4.12 2.14
C CYS A 380 11.93 -4.84 1.80
N VAL A 381 12.14 -6.07 2.31
CA VAL A 381 13.38 -6.80 2.10
C VAL A 381 13.70 -7.08 0.62
N PRO A 382 15.00 -7.05 0.25
CA PRO A 382 15.47 -7.35 -1.09
C PRO A 382 15.32 -8.85 -1.41
N LYS A 383 15.49 -9.22 -2.68
CA LYS A 383 15.10 -10.54 -3.19
C LYS A 383 15.90 -11.69 -2.56
N GLU A 384 17.15 -11.41 -2.23
CA GLU A 384 18.17 -12.34 -1.73
C GLU A 384 17.76 -12.93 -0.38
N ILE A 385 17.14 -12.14 0.49
CA ILE A 385 16.68 -12.59 1.82
C ILE A 385 15.16 -12.81 1.89
N HIS A 386 14.39 -12.33 0.91
CA HIS A 386 12.92 -12.48 0.90
C HIS A 386 12.48 -13.95 0.90
N GLY A 387 13.19 -14.85 0.21
CA GLY A 387 12.84 -16.28 0.21
C GLY A 387 12.92 -16.90 1.61
N ARG A 388 14.05 -16.67 2.29
CA ARG A 388 14.30 -17.06 3.69
C ARG A 388 13.25 -16.49 4.64
N MET A 389 13.05 -15.17 4.57
CA MET A 389 12.08 -14.44 5.37
C MET A 389 10.66 -15.00 5.18
N ARG A 390 10.23 -15.21 3.93
CA ARG A 390 8.91 -15.74 3.62
C ARG A 390 8.70 -17.15 4.18
N HIS A 391 9.71 -18.00 4.12
CA HIS A 391 9.64 -19.37 4.64
C HIS A 391 9.46 -19.36 6.17
N LEU A 392 10.29 -18.63 6.90
CA LEU A 392 10.23 -18.54 8.36
C LEU A 392 8.93 -17.89 8.87
N LEU A 393 8.33 -16.99 8.09
CA LEU A 393 7.05 -16.35 8.41
C LEU A 393 5.82 -17.19 8.01
N SER A 394 5.98 -18.38 7.40
CA SER A 394 4.84 -19.12 6.82
C SER A 394 4.05 -19.98 7.82
N ASP A 395 4.67 -20.40 8.92
CA ASP A 395 4.10 -21.33 9.91
C ASP A 395 2.75 -20.90 10.52
N PRO A 396 2.49 -19.60 10.85
CA PRO A 396 1.17 -19.13 11.32
C PRO A 396 0.05 -19.28 10.30
N PHE A 397 0.41 -19.41 9.02
CA PHE A 397 -0.49 -19.53 7.89
C PHE A 397 -0.51 -20.96 7.32
N SER A 398 0.12 -21.91 8.02
CA SER A 398 0.05 -23.34 7.73
C SER A 398 -1.37 -23.89 7.96
N MET A 399 -1.68 -25.04 7.36
CA MET A 399 -2.98 -25.68 7.53
C MET A 399 -3.28 -26.05 8.99
N ASN A 400 -2.27 -26.47 9.75
CA ASN A 400 -2.41 -26.77 11.18
C ASN A 400 -2.85 -25.54 11.99
N SER A 401 -2.16 -24.41 11.77
CA SER A 401 -2.48 -23.13 12.43
C SER A 401 -3.87 -22.62 12.04
N ILE A 402 -4.25 -22.75 10.77
CA ILE A 402 -5.60 -22.38 10.27
C ILE A 402 -6.68 -23.27 10.90
N SER A 403 -6.49 -24.59 10.99
CA SER A 403 -7.47 -25.49 11.60
C SER A 403 -7.64 -25.26 13.10
N LYS A 404 -6.58 -24.85 13.82
CA LYS A 404 -6.67 -24.36 15.21
C LYS A 404 -7.39 -23.00 15.31
N PHE A 405 -7.16 -22.10 14.36
CA PHE A 405 -7.73 -20.75 14.34
C PHE A 405 -9.25 -20.73 14.12
N VAL A 406 -9.76 -21.53 13.17
CA VAL A 406 -11.18 -21.46 12.74
C VAL A 406 -12.18 -21.60 13.91
N PRO A 407 -12.11 -22.62 14.79
CA PRO A 407 -13.04 -22.73 15.92
C PRO A 407 -12.89 -21.59 16.95
N LYS A 408 -11.67 -21.10 17.17
CA LYS A 408 -11.38 -20.01 18.11
C LYS A 408 -11.99 -18.69 17.63
N PHE A 409 -11.79 -18.38 16.34
CA PHE A 409 -12.35 -17.21 15.66
C PHE A 409 -13.88 -17.27 15.58
N ASP A 410 -14.43 -18.44 15.25
CA ASP A 410 -15.87 -18.68 15.16
C ASP A 410 -16.58 -18.44 16.51
N ARG A 411 -15.98 -18.90 17.62
CA ARG A 411 -16.48 -18.65 18.97
C ARG A 411 -16.48 -17.16 19.30
N GLU A 412 -15.34 -16.48 19.15
CA GLU A 412 -15.19 -15.06 19.47
C GLU A 412 -16.15 -14.18 18.65
N LEU A 413 -16.28 -14.46 17.35
CA LEU A 413 -17.24 -13.80 16.47
C LEU A 413 -18.69 -14.02 16.93
N SER A 414 -19.06 -15.26 17.23
CA SER A 414 -20.42 -15.62 17.65
C SER A 414 -20.81 -14.94 18.96
N GLU A 415 -19.89 -14.88 19.93
CA GLU A 415 -20.09 -14.15 21.18
C GLU A 415 -20.25 -12.65 20.95
N ARG A 416 -19.48 -12.05 20.04
CA ARG A 416 -19.57 -10.62 19.69
C ARG A 416 -20.87 -10.25 18.97
N LEU A 417 -21.32 -11.07 18.02
CA LEU A 417 -22.59 -10.86 17.32
C LEU A 417 -23.78 -10.92 18.30
N LYS A 418 -23.80 -11.91 19.21
CA LYS A 418 -24.80 -11.99 20.29
C LYS A 418 -24.79 -10.78 21.22
N ARG A 419 -23.61 -10.23 21.56
CA ARG A 419 -23.52 -8.99 22.35
C ARG A 419 -24.11 -7.77 21.61
N LEU A 420 -23.92 -7.67 20.29
CA LEU A 420 -24.52 -6.59 19.48
C LEU A 420 -26.04 -6.72 19.36
N GLU A 421 -26.53 -7.94 19.14
CA GLU A 421 -27.96 -8.26 19.07
C GLU A 421 -28.71 -7.84 20.34
N ASN A 422 -28.14 -8.12 21.51
CA ASN A 422 -28.69 -7.75 22.81
C ASN A 422 -28.65 -6.24 23.10
N ASN A 423 -27.61 -5.53 22.63
CA ASN A 423 -27.30 -4.18 23.12
C ASN A 423 -27.70 -3.03 22.17
N GLY A 424 -27.97 -3.31 20.89
CA GLY A 424 -28.32 -2.21 19.96
C GLY A 424 -28.70 -2.59 18.53
N LYS A 425 -28.45 -3.83 18.08
CA LYS A 425 -28.72 -4.37 16.73
C LYS A 425 -28.04 -3.67 15.55
N SER A 426 -27.76 -2.37 15.62
CA SER A 426 -27.08 -1.57 14.59
C SER A 426 -25.61 -1.36 14.91
N PHE A 427 -24.74 -1.52 13.92
CA PHE A 427 -23.29 -1.32 14.05
C PHE A 427 -22.61 -1.06 12.70
N ARG A 428 -21.39 -0.52 12.72
CA ARG A 428 -20.55 -0.36 11.51
C ARG A 428 -19.75 -1.63 11.26
N VAL A 429 -19.97 -2.26 10.12
CA VAL A 429 -19.28 -3.51 9.75
C VAL A 429 -17.77 -3.32 9.72
N LEU A 430 -17.27 -2.20 9.21
CA LEU A 430 -15.84 -1.95 9.12
C LEU A 430 -15.14 -1.89 10.48
N GLU A 431 -15.68 -1.10 11.42
CA GLU A 431 -15.12 -0.95 12.78
C GLU A 431 -15.14 -2.30 13.52
N PHE A 432 -16.27 -3.01 13.44
CA PHE A 432 -16.43 -4.34 14.03
C PHE A 432 -15.45 -5.35 13.44
N SER A 433 -15.37 -5.45 12.11
CA SER A 433 -14.45 -6.36 11.44
C SER A 433 -12.99 -5.99 11.64
N MET A 434 -12.66 -4.69 11.78
CA MET A 434 -11.31 -4.25 12.15
C MET A 434 -10.96 -4.71 13.56
N LYS A 435 -11.83 -4.53 14.56
CA LYS A 435 -11.56 -4.98 15.93
C LYS A 435 -11.44 -6.51 16.01
N VAL A 436 -12.37 -7.23 15.36
CA VAL A 436 -12.39 -8.70 15.33
C VAL A 436 -11.15 -9.28 14.63
N ALA A 437 -10.72 -8.69 13.50
CA ALA A 437 -9.50 -9.13 12.81
C ALA A 437 -8.23 -8.73 13.56
N PHE A 438 -8.24 -7.60 14.29
CA PHE A 438 -7.14 -7.13 15.12
C PHE A 438 -6.89 -8.04 16.32
N ASP A 439 -7.92 -8.27 17.13
CA ASP A 439 -7.83 -9.11 18.31
C ASP A 439 -7.38 -10.53 17.91
N GLY A 440 -7.95 -11.09 16.84
CA GLY A 440 -7.59 -12.41 16.31
C GLY A 440 -6.16 -12.53 15.76
N ILE A 441 -5.58 -11.48 15.16
CA ILE A 441 -4.19 -11.53 14.66
C ILE A 441 -3.17 -11.27 15.77
N CYS A 442 -3.49 -10.41 16.76
CA CYS A 442 -2.66 -10.20 17.95
C CYS A 442 -2.57 -11.48 18.80
N ASP A 443 -3.70 -12.16 18.99
CA ASP A 443 -3.79 -13.46 19.65
C ASP A 443 -3.00 -14.54 18.90
N LEU A 444 -3.21 -14.72 17.59
CA LEU A 444 -2.45 -15.70 16.78
C LEU A 444 -0.93 -15.47 16.79
N LEU A 445 -0.49 -14.22 16.76
CA LEU A 445 0.94 -13.91 16.62
C LEU A 445 1.69 -13.79 17.95
N THR A 446 1.00 -13.41 19.04
CA THR A 446 1.63 -13.00 20.30
C THR A 446 0.85 -13.37 21.56
N SER A 447 -0.32 -14.02 21.46
CA SER A 447 -1.22 -14.31 22.58
C SER A 447 -1.57 -13.09 23.45
N ILE A 448 -1.59 -11.88 22.86
CA ILE A 448 -2.09 -10.68 23.52
C ILE A 448 -3.61 -10.67 23.40
N THR A 449 -4.28 -10.87 24.54
CA THR A 449 -5.74 -10.95 24.63
C THR A 449 -6.34 -9.97 25.65
N ASP A 450 -5.51 -9.21 26.38
CA ASP A 450 -6.00 -8.24 27.36
C ASP A 450 -6.50 -6.96 26.67
N ALA A 451 -7.69 -6.50 27.05
CA ALA A 451 -8.37 -5.40 26.36
C ALA A 451 -7.55 -4.10 26.37
N SER A 452 -6.90 -3.76 27.50
CA SER A 452 -6.12 -2.54 27.65
C SER A 452 -4.90 -2.47 26.73
N THR A 453 -4.16 -3.57 26.56
CA THR A 453 -3.02 -3.60 25.64
C THR A 453 -3.51 -3.64 24.20
N LEU A 454 -4.57 -4.40 23.90
CA LEU A 454 -5.17 -4.41 22.56
C LEU A 454 -5.62 -3.01 22.11
N ASP A 455 -6.31 -2.25 22.97
CA ASP A 455 -6.77 -0.90 22.66
C ASP A 455 -5.61 0.09 22.42
N HIS A 456 -4.53 -0.01 23.23
CA HIS A 456 -3.32 0.80 23.00
C HIS A 456 -2.59 0.43 21.70
N LEU A 457 -2.43 -0.86 21.41
CA LEU A 457 -1.79 -1.34 20.18
C LEU A 457 -2.60 -0.93 18.93
N GLU A 458 -3.93 -1.05 18.97
CA GLU A 458 -4.83 -0.66 17.88
C GLU A 458 -4.78 0.85 17.59
N HIS A 459 -4.73 1.67 18.66
CA HIS A 459 -4.57 3.12 18.55
C HIS A 459 -3.27 3.51 17.82
N ASP A 460 -2.15 2.88 18.19
CA ASP A 460 -0.86 3.15 17.57
C ASP A 460 -0.76 2.60 16.14
N ILE A 461 -1.33 1.43 15.88
CA ILE A 461 -1.41 0.85 14.52
C ILE A 461 -2.26 1.71 13.59
N THR A 462 -3.29 2.38 14.11
CA THR A 462 -4.06 3.38 13.35
C THR A 462 -3.15 4.53 12.91
N TYR A 463 -2.34 5.11 13.79
CA TYR A 463 -1.38 6.17 13.42
C TYR A 463 -0.30 5.72 12.42
N VAL A 464 0.21 4.49 12.56
CA VAL A 464 1.18 3.91 11.61
C VAL A 464 0.54 3.77 10.23
N THR A 465 -0.70 3.28 10.16
CA THR A 465 -1.45 3.10 8.91
C THR A 465 -1.75 4.44 8.23
N ASP A 466 -2.21 5.44 9.00
CA ASP A 466 -2.48 6.82 8.55
C ASP A 466 -1.28 7.54 7.93
N ALA A 467 -0.07 7.14 8.36
CA ALA A 467 1.19 7.70 7.92
C ALA A 467 1.73 7.05 6.63
N MET A 468 1.25 5.87 6.21
CA MET A 468 1.81 5.16 5.05
C MET A 468 1.70 5.92 3.72
N LEU A 469 0.65 6.75 3.54
CA LEU A 469 0.48 7.67 2.40
C LEU A 469 0.69 9.15 2.78
N SER A 470 1.45 9.41 3.85
CA SER A 470 1.85 10.77 4.23
C SER A 470 3.15 11.19 3.54
N PHE A 471 3.38 12.51 3.48
CA PHE A 471 4.64 13.06 2.99
C PHE A 471 5.72 12.92 4.09
N PRO A 472 6.92 12.36 3.80
CA PRO A 472 7.83 11.87 4.83
C PRO A 472 8.69 12.97 5.47
N LEU A 473 8.06 13.84 6.27
CA LEU A 473 8.72 14.90 7.04
C LEU A 473 8.46 14.75 8.54
N MET A 474 9.52 14.80 9.35
CA MET A 474 9.48 14.72 10.82
C MET A 474 9.11 16.05 11.48
N ILE A 475 8.04 16.68 11.01
CA ILE A 475 7.49 17.90 11.62
C ILE A 475 6.56 17.49 12.78
N PRO A 476 6.77 17.97 14.02
CA PRO A 476 5.87 17.68 15.14
C PRO A 476 4.40 17.96 14.80
N GLY A 477 3.51 17.02 15.11
CA GLY A 477 2.09 17.12 14.77
C GLY A 477 1.72 16.76 13.31
N ALA A 478 2.69 16.52 12.42
CA ALA A 478 2.40 15.94 11.10
C ALA A 478 2.01 14.45 11.19
N ARG A 479 1.28 13.93 10.20
CA ARG A 479 0.89 12.50 10.12
C ARG A 479 2.10 11.57 10.20
N TYR A 480 3.14 11.86 9.40
CA TYR A 480 4.37 11.06 9.38
C TYR A 480 5.06 11.00 10.74
N TYR A 481 5.18 12.15 11.42
CA TYR A 481 5.74 12.23 12.78
C TYR A 481 4.94 11.39 13.79
N ARG A 482 3.60 11.49 13.79
CA ARG A 482 2.76 10.67 14.68
C ARG A 482 2.91 9.17 14.40
N GLY A 483 2.91 8.77 13.12
CA GLY A 483 3.12 7.37 12.73
C GLY A 483 4.49 6.85 13.17
N MET A 484 5.57 7.63 13.02
CA MET A 484 6.89 7.24 13.52
C MET A 484 6.91 7.09 15.05
N LYS A 485 6.25 7.99 15.80
CA LYS A 485 6.17 7.89 17.27
C LYS A 485 5.28 6.75 17.76
N ALA A 486 4.24 6.40 17.02
CA ALA A 486 3.45 5.18 17.28
C ALA A 486 4.27 3.92 16.97
N ARG A 487 5.01 3.90 15.86
CA ARG A 487 5.92 2.80 15.51
C ARG A 487 6.98 2.57 16.59
N GLU A 488 7.56 3.62 17.14
CA GLU A 488 8.53 3.52 18.26
C GLU A 488 7.91 2.77 19.47
N ARG A 489 6.72 3.16 19.92
CA ARG A 489 6.02 2.51 21.04
C ARG A 489 5.66 1.05 20.77
N LEU A 490 5.14 0.73 19.58
CA LEU A 490 4.82 -0.64 19.17
C LEU A 490 6.06 -1.54 19.21
N ILE A 491 7.21 -1.02 18.74
CA ILE A 491 8.50 -1.71 18.79
C ILE A 491 8.95 -1.96 20.23
N GLU A 492 8.79 -0.97 21.12
CA GLU A 492 9.10 -1.13 22.55
C GLU A 492 8.22 -2.21 23.20
N THR A 493 6.92 -2.25 22.90
CA THR A 493 6.01 -3.30 23.40
C THR A 493 6.42 -4.69 22.91
N PHE A 494 6.68 -4.87 21.62
CA PHE A 494 7.09 -6.17 21.08
C PHE A 494 8.47 -6.61 21.59
N LYS A 495 9.43 -5.69 21.71
CA LYS A 495 10.75 -6.00 22.30
C LYS A 495 10.65 -6.40 23.77
N ALA A 496 9.85 -5.69 24.57
CA ALA A 496 9.62 -6.06 25.97
C ALA A 496 9.04 -7.49 26.10
N LYS A 497 8.12 -7.88 25.21
CA LYS A 497 7.55 -9.23 25.18
C LYS A 497 8.57 -10.30 24.76
N ILE A 498 9.45 -10.01 23.79
CA ILE A 498 10.59 -10.87 23.43
C ILE A 498 11.53 -11.05 24.64
N THR A 499 11.87 -9.98 25.36
CA THR A 499 12.73 -10.06 26.54
C THR A 499 12.12 -10.96 27.63
N LYS A 500 10.86 -10.74 28.00
CA LYS A 500 10.16 -11.57 29.00
C LYS A 500 10.19 -13.06 28.67
N ARG A 501 9.90 -13.41 27.41
CA ARG A 501 9.88 -14.80 26.96
C ARG A 501 11.26 -15.46 26.92
N ARG A 502 12.33 -14.73 26.58
CA ARG A 502 13.71 -15.23 26.65
C ARG A 502 14.21 -15.40 28.09
N ASN A 503 13.72 -14.57 29.01
CA ASN A 503 13.99 -14.69 30.44
C ASN A 503 13.20 -15.83 31.11
N GLY A 504 12.25 -16.47 30.40
CA GLY A 504 11.34 -17.47 30.97
C GLY A 504 10.19 -16.90 31.82
N GLU A 505 9.98 -15.58 31.81
CA GLU A 505 8.90 -14.90 32.53
C GLU A 505 7.51 -15.13 31.89
N GLU A 506 7.47 -15.52 30.62
CA GLU A 506 6.25 -15.79 29.84
C GLU A 506 6.53 -16.94 28.84
N VAL A 507 5.56 -17.84 28.64
CA VAL A 507 5.60 -18.89 27.60
C VAL A 507 4.21 -19.01 26.97
N SER A 508 4.12 -19.21 25.65
CA SER A 508 2.84 -19.38 24.94
C SER A 508 2.96 -20.27 23.69
N ASP A 509 1.87 -20.90 23.23
CA ASP A 509 1.81 -21.64 21.94
C ASP A 509 1.37 -20.67 20.82
N ASP A 510 2.27 -19.77 20.40
CA ASP A 510 2.03 -18.79 19.34
C ASP A 510 3.23 -18.62 18.39
N PHE A 511 3.06 -17.79 17.36
CA PHE A 511 4.11 -17.50 16.38
C PHE A 511 5.38 -16.88 16.99
N LEU A 512 5.24 -15.93 17.91
CA LEU A 512 6.38 -15.28 18.53
C LEU A 512 7.22 -16.31 19.30
N GLN A 513 6.58 -17.22 20.04
CA GLN A 513 7.30 -18.31 20.69
C GLN A 513 7.99 -19.24 19.68
N SER A 514 7.34 -19.58 18.57
CA SER A 514 7.94 -20.47 17.56
C SER A 514 9.17 -19.84 16.88
N MET A 515 9.24 -18.51 16.77
CA MET A 515 10.46 -17.82 16.31
C MET A 515 11.57 -17.88 17.36
N MET A 516 11.25 -17.71 18.64
CA MET A 516 12.23 -17.73 19.73
C MET A 516 12.81 -19.12 20.00
N GLN A 517 12.01 -20.18 19.80
CA GLN A 517 12.50 -21.57 19.80
C GLN A 517 13.57 -21.85 18.72
N ARG A 518 13.73 -20.94 17.75
CA ARG A 518 14.75 -21.02 16.70
C ARG A 518 16.02 -20.22 17.03
N ASP A 519 16.15 -19.62 18.22
CA ASP A 519 17.35 -18.87 18.60
C ASP A 519 18.65 -19.71 18.54
N SER A 520 18.55 -21.03 18.75
CA SER A 520 19.65 -22.00 18.66
C SER A 520 19.98 -22.46 17.22
N TYR A 521 19.14 -22.15 16.23
CA TYR A 521 19.31 -22.58 14.84
C TYR A 521 20.40 -21.75 14.13
N PRO A 522 20.96 -22.24 13.00
CA PRO A 522 21.93 -21.47 12.22
C PRO A 522 21.30 -20.19 11.62
N PRO A 523 22.09 -19.17 11.25
CA PRO A 523 21.57 -17.84 10.84
C PRO A 523 20.63 -17.85 9.63
N ASN A 524 20.76 -18.83 8.73
CA ASN A 524 19.85 -19.03 7.60
C ASN A 524 18.43 -19.47 8.04
N GLU A 525 18.26 -19.93 9.27
CA GLU A 525 17.05 -20.57 9.78
C GLU A 525 16.41 -19.86 10.98
N LYS A 526 16.88 -18.68 11.38
CA LYS A 526 16.28 -17.87 12.46
C LYS A 526 16.14 -16.40 12.09
N LEU A 527 15.20 -15.72 12.72
CA LEU A 527 15.01 -14.27 12.56
C LEU A 527 15.72 -13.52 13.69
N ASP A 528 16.36 -12.39 13.39
CA ASP A 528 16.83 -11.48 14.45
C ASP A 528 15.69 -10.65 15.04
N ASP A 529 15.89 -10.04 16.20
CA ASP A 529 14.84 -9.30 16.92
C ASP A 529 14.20 -8.18 16.11
N GLU A 530 14.94 -7.50 15.23
CA GLU A 530 14.38 -6.48 14.36
C GLU A 530 13.60 -7.11 13.19
N GLU A 531 14.04 -8.27 12.70
CA GLU A 531 13.27 -9.08 11.73
C GLU A 531 11.96 -9.56 12.34
N ILE A 532 11.96 -10.08 13.57
CA ILE A 532 10.75 -10.50 14.29
C ILE A 532 9.81 -9.30 14.46
N VAL A 533 10.30 -8.19 15.01
CA VAL A 533 9.47 -7.02 15.35
C VAL A 533 8.91 -6.30 14.11
N ASP A 534 9.71 -6.07 13.07
CA ASP A 534 9.21 -5.47 11.81
C ASP A 534 8.13 -6.36 11.17
N ASN A 535 8.26 -7.70 11.27
CA ASN A 535 7.30 -8.62 10.69
C ASN A 535 6.05 -8.83 11.55
N LEU A 536 6.13 -8.81 12.89
CA LEU A 536 4.93 -8.74 13.75
C LEU A 536 4.06 -7.53 13.37
N LEU A 537 4.66 -6.33 13.34
CA LEU A 537 3.98 -5.11 12.94
C LEU A 537 3.37 -5.21 11.53
N THR A 538 4.14 -5.75 10.58
CA THR A 538 3.70 -5.98 9.20
C THR A 538 2.49 -6.91 9.11
N LEU A 539 2.52 -8.04 9.81
CA LEU A 539 1.47 -9.06 9.75
C LEU A 539 0.17 -8.59 10.43
N ILE A 540 0.26 -7.85 11.54
CA ILE A 540 -0.93 -7.27 12.21
C ILE A 540 -1.62 -6.26 11.29
N ILE A 541 -0.88 -5.29 10.74
CA ILE A 541 -1.45 -4.27 9.84
C ILE A 541 -2.08 -4.92 8.59
N ALA A 542 -1.39 -5.90 8.01
CA ALA A 542 -1.86 -6.61 6.83
C ALA A 542 -3.12 -7.45 7.11
N GLY A 543 -3.14 -8.20 8.23
CA GLY A 543 -4.24 -9.08 8.61
C GLY A 543 -5.52 -8.33 8.99
N GLN A 544 -5.40 -7.22 9.73
CA GLN A 544 -6.52 -6.40 10.17
C GLN A 544 -7.20 -5.67 9.00
N SER A 545 -6.47 -4.73 8.38
CA SER A 545 -7.07 -3.70 7.52
C SER A 545 -7.62 -4.23 6.19
N THR A 546 -6.96 -5.24 5.61
CA THR A 546 -7.36 -5.82 4.32
C THR A 546 -8.59 -6.72 4.47
N THR A 547 -8.60 -7.59 5.47
CA THR A 547 -9.70 -8.53 5.73
C THR A 547 -10.96 -7.80 6.15
N ALA A 548 -10.85 -6.78 7.02
CA ALA A 548 -11.98 -5.97 7.44
C ALA A 548 -12.63 -5.20 6.28
N ALA A 549 -11.83 -4.62 5.37
CA ALA A 549 -12.33 -3.98 4.17
C ALA A 549 -13.03 -4.98 3.24
N ALA A 550 -12.48 -6.19 3.06
CA ALA A 550 -13.09 -7.24 2.25
C ALA A 550 -14.44 -7.70 2.83
N ILE A 551 -14.55 -7.84 4.15
CA ILE A 551 -15.81 -8.17 4.84
C ILE A 551 -16.84 -7.05 4.66
N MET A 552 -16.46 -5.79 4.91
CA MET A 552 -17.31 -4.61 4.73
C MET A 552 -17.91 -4.53 3.31
N TRP A 553 -17.09 -4.73 2.28
CA TRP A 553 -17.56 -4.79 0.89
C TRP A 553 -18.45 -6.01 0.63
N CYS A 554 -18.15 -7.17 1.23
CA CYS A 554 -19.00 -8.36 1.09
C CYS A 554 -20.43 -8.10 1.59
N VAL A 555 -20.55 -7.51 2.78
CA VAL A 555 -21.85 -7.18 3.38
C VAL A 555 -22.61 -6.16 2.54
N LYS A 556 -21.92 -5.15 1.97
CA LYS A 556 -22.52 -4.17 1.05
C LYS A 556 -23.04 -4.83 -0.23
N PHE A 557 -22.22 -5.65 -0.89
CA PHE A 557 -22.62 -6.30 -2.14
C PHE A 557 -23.75 -7.32 -1.93
N LEU A 558 -23.77 -8.05 -0.81
CA LEU A 558 -24.86 -8.97 -0.48
C LEU A 558 -26.18 -8.23 -0.19
N ASP A 559 -26.12 -7.07 0.46
CA ASP A 559 -27.30 -6.23 0.68
C ASP A 559 -27.90 -5.73 -0.66
N GLU A 560 -27.04 -5.27 -1.57
CA GLU A 560 -27.43 -4.85 -2.92
C GLU A 560 -27.92 -5.99 -3.83
N ASN A 561 -27.63 -7.25 -3.48
CA ASN A 561 -27.91 -8.43 -4.30
C ASN A 561 -28.62 -9.52 -3.48
N LYS A 562 -29.82 -9.23 -2.97
CA LYS A 562 -30.60 -10.12 -2.09
C LYS A 562 -30.72 -11.57 -2.62
N GLN A 563 -30.93 -11.79 -3.91
CA GLN A 563 -30.95 -13.14 -4.52
C GLN A 563 -29.66 -13.95 -4.27
N VAL A 564 -28.50 -13.28 -4.22
CA VAL A 564 -27.21 -13.90 -3.88
C VAL A 564 -27.11 -14.14 -2.37
N GLN A 565 -27.61 -13.21 -1.56
CA GLN A 565 -27.69 -13.36 -0.10
C GLN A 565 -28.58 -14.54 0.30
N ASP A 566 -29.70 -14.75 -0.38
CA ASP A 566 -30.66 -15.82 -0.09
C ASP A 566 -30.10 -17.19 -0.47
N ARG A 567 -29.53 -17.33 -1.68
CA ARG A 567 -28.82 -18.56 -2.09
C ARG A 567 -27.61 -18.87 -1.20
N LEU A 568 -26.91 -17.85 -0.71
CA LEU A 568 -25.84 -18.04 0.28
C LEU A 568 -26.42 -18.54 1.60
N ARG A 569 -27.49 -17.92 2.12
CA ARG A 569 -28.16 -18.32 3.36
C ARG A 569 -28.63 -19.78 3.30
N GLU A 570 -29.20 -20.21 2.18
CA GLU A 570 -29.60 -21.60 1.96
C GLU A 570 -28.44 -22.59 2.18
N GLU A 571 -27.28 -22.35 1.55
CA GLU A 571 -26.07 -23.17 1.76
C GLU A 571 -25.61 -23.14 3.22
N GLN A 572 -25.62 -21.98 3.87
CA GLN A 572 -25.15 -21.85 5.26
C GLN A 572 -26.08 -22.51 6.28
N LEU A 573 -27.40 -22.47 6.06
CA LEU A 573 -28.39 -23.18 6.88
C LEU A 573 -28.29 -24.70 6.70
N GLN A 574 -28.07 -25.19 5.48
CA GLN A 574 -27.82 -26.62 5.23
C GLN A 574 -26.56 -27.11 5.98
N ILE A 575 -25.47 -26.33 5.96
CA ILE A 575 -24.25 -26.65 6.73
C ILE A 575 -24.54 -26.65 8.24
N LEU A 576 -25.34 -25.70 8.74
CA LEU A 576 -25.70 -25.62 10.16
C LEU A 576 -26.54 -26.82 10.62
N ARG A 577 -27.52 -27.27 9.82
CA ARG A 577 -28.37 -28.44 10.13
C ARG A 577 -27.61 -29.76 10.20
N ASN A 578 -26.52 -29.89 9.44
CA ASN A 578 -25.66 -31.07 9.46
C ASN A 578 -24.73 -31.13 10.69
N LYS A 579 -24.87 -30.21 11.64
CA LYS A 579 -24.03 -30.10 12.84
C LYS A 579 -24.89 -30.14 14.11
N PRO A 580 -24.36 -30.65 15.25
CA PRO A 580 -25.03 -30.54 16.54
C PRO A 580 -25.29 -29.07 16.92
N ALA A 581 -26.41 -28.82 17.61
CA ALA A 581 -26.75 -27.48 18.09
C ALA A 581 -25.61 -26.88 18.93
N GLY A 582 -25.25 -25.63 18.66
CA GLY A 582 -24.13 -24.93 19.32
C GLY A 582 -22.73 -25.38 18.89
N ALA A 583 -22.58 -26.30 17.94
CA ALA A 583 -21.27 -26.69 17.44
C ALA A 583 -20.53 -25.54 16.74
N LEU A 584 -19.24 -25.41 17.03
CA LEU A 584 -18.35 -24.50 16.32
C LEU A 584 -18.06 -25.01 14.91
N LEU A 585 -17.73 -24.07 14.02
CA LEU A 585 -17.14 -24.36 12.72
C LEU A 585 -15.73 -24.95 12.90
N LYS A 586 -15.43 -25.94 12.07
CA LYS A 586 -14.11 -26.50 11.83
C LYS A 586 -13.68 -26.14 10.41
N TYR A 587 -12.42 -26.40 10.07
CA TYR A 587 -11.90 -26.10 8.74
C TYR A 587 -12.65 -26.90 7.64
N GLU A 588 -13.08 -28.12 7.95
CA GLU A 588 -13.79 -29.01 7.01
C GLU A 588 -15.17 -28.44 6.62
N ASP A 589 -15.85 -27.75 7.54
CA ASP A 589 -17.13 -27.08 7.23
C ASP A 589 -16.94 -25.92 6.24
N LEU A 590 -15.78 -25.27 6.22
CA LEU A 590 -15.49 -24.19 5.28
C LEU A 590 -15.23 -24.72 3.87
N MET A 591 -14.83 -25.99 3.75
CA MET A 591 -14.59 -26.66 2.47
C MET A 591 -15.90 -27.06 1.76
N SER A 592 -17.02 -27.19 2.50
CA SER A 592 -18.35 -27.41 1.91
C SER A 592 -19.08 -26.13 1.50
N MET A 593 -18.57 -24.93 1.85
CA MET A 593 -19.10 -23.62 1.45
C MET A 593 -18.79 -23.30 -0.03
N SER A 594 -19.32 -24.11 -0.93
CA SER A 594 -19.04 -24.07 -2.37
C SER A 594 -19.46 -22.75 -3.02
N TYR A 595 -20.59 -22.18 -2.60
CA TYR A 595 -21.14 -20.91 -3.08
C TYR A 595 -20.60 -19.75 -2.25
N GLY A 596 -20.44 -19.91 -0.94
CA GLY A 596 -19.73 -18.96 -0.08
C GLY A 596 -18.32 -18.63 -0.60
N SER A 597 -17.58 -19.64 -1.07
CA SER A 597 -16.27 -19.47 -1.72
C SER A 597 -16.35 -18.62 -3.01
N LYS A 598 -17.43 -18.77 -3.79
CA LYS A 598 -17.68 -17.97 -5.00
C LYS A 598 -18.08 -16.52 -4.67
N VAL A 599 -18.88 -16.32 -3.62
CA VAL A 599 -19.23 -14.99 -3.08
C VAL A 599 -17.96 -14.28 -2.60
N VAL A 600 -17.11 -14.93 -1.82
CA VAL A 600 -15.82 -14.39 -1.39
C VAL A 600 -14.92 -14.03 -2.59
N LYS A 601 -14.85 -14.87 -3.62
CA LYS A 601 -14.09 -14.56 -4.85
C LYS A 601 -14.61 -13.32 -5.57
N GLU A 602 -15.93 -13.21 -5.77
CA GLU A 602 -16.51 -12.06 -6.45
C GLU A 602 -16.36 -10.76 -5.65
N THR A 603 -16.52 -10.82 -4.33
CA THR A 603 -16.23 -9.70 -3.43
C THR A 603 -14.80 -9.23 -3.58
N LEU A 604 -13.82 -10.14 -3.61
CA LEU A 604 -12.40 -9.80 -3.75
C LEU A 604 -12.07 -9.24 -5.15
N ARG A 605 -12.73 -9.72 -6.21
CA ARG A 605 -12.62 -9.15 -7.57
C ARG A 605 -13.13 -7.71 -7.61
N MET A 606 -14.31 -7.44 -7.04
CA MET A 606 -14.96 -6.13 -7.15
C MET A 606 -14.42 -5.09 -6.16
N SER A 607 -14.22 -5.46 -4.89
CA SER A 607 -13.75 -4.53 -3.83
C SER A 607 -12.37 -3.94 -4.09
N ASN A 608 -11.49 -4.67 -4.80
CA ASN A 608 -10.11 -4.24 -5.12
C ASN A 608 -9.36 -3.66 -3.91
N VAL A 609 -9.44 -4.39 -2.78
CA VAL A 609 -8.73 -4.07 -1.51
C VAL A 609 -7.27 -3.65 -1.76
N LEU A 610 -6.60 -4.29 -2.72
CA LEU A 610 -5.35 -3.81 -3.31
C LEU A 610 -5.58 -3.39 -4.76
N LEU A 611 -5.54 -2.09 -5.00
CA LEU A 611 -5.88 -1.46 -6.28
C LEU A 611 -4.85 -1.75 -7.40
N TRP A 612 -3.57 -1.83 -7.04
CA TRP A 612 -2.48 -2.18 -7.96
C TRP A 612 -1.28 -2.77 -7.22
N TYR A 613 -0.44 -3.54 -7.93
CA TYR A 613 0.79 -4.13 -7.39
C TYR A 613 2.02 -3.37 -7.89
N PRO A 614 2.70 -2.57 -7.03
CA PRO A 614 3.90 -1.84 -7.44
C PRO A 614 5.12 -2.75 -7.56
N ARG A 615 5.93 -2.48 -8.59
CA ARG A 615 7.28 -2.98 -8.82
C ARG A 615 8.18 -1.83 -9.30
N VAL A 616 9.48 -2.07 -9.32
CA VAL A 616 10.49 -1.27 -10.01
C VAL A 616 11.18 -2.16 -11.04
N ALA A 617 11.38 -1.66 -12.26
CA ALA A 617 12.23 -2.31 -13.25
C ALA A 617 13.71 -2.23 -12.82
N VAL A 618 14.37 -3.37 -12.62
CA VAL A 618 15.80 -3.39 -12.23
C VAL A 618 16.74 -3.28 -13.43
N ASP A 619 16.22 -3.52 -14.63
CA ASP A 619 16.87 -3.21 -15.90
C ASP A 619 15.89 -2.65 -16.94
N ASN A 620 16.40 -2.25 -18.11
CA ASN A 620 15.57 -1.95 -19.27
C ASN A 620 14.89 -3.23 -19.77
N CYS A 621 13.59 -3.16 -20.07
CA CYS A 621 12.81 -4.30 -20.56
C CYS A 621 11.63 -3.82 -21.40
N THR A 622 10.95 -4.74 -22.07
CA THR A 622 9.77 -4.46 -22.89
C THR A 622 8.55 -5.19 -22.33
N ILE A 623 7.41 -4.51 -22.23
CA ILE A 623 6.11 -5.11 -21.87
C ILE A 623 5.14 -4.77 -22.99
N GLU A 624 4.56 -5.77 -23.66
CA GLU A 624 3.56 -5.56 -24.74
C GLU A 624 4.01 -4.58 -25.85
N GLY A 625 5.29 -4.60 -26.21
CA GLY A 625 5.86 -3.68 -27.21
C GLY A 625 6.17 -2.26 -26.70
N TYR A 626 5.98 -1.98 -25.42
CA TYR A 626 6.38 -0.72 -24.78
C TYR A 626 7.72 -0.84 -24.04
N GLU A 627 8.64 0.09 -24.30
CA GLU A 627 9.91 0.21 -23.56
C GLU A 627 9.70 0.69 -22.12
N ILE A 628 10.17 -0.10 -21.16
CA ILE A 628 10.25 0.23 -19.75
C ILE A 628 11.72 0.44 -19.37
N LYS A 629 12.05 1.63 -18.87
CA LYS A 629 13.43 1.96 -18.50
C LYS A 629 13.75 1.57 -17.06
N LYS A 630 15.00 1.16 -16.83
CA LYS A 630 15.56 0.87 -15.52
C LYS A 630 15.20 1.97 -14.51
N GLY A 631 14.72 1.55 -13.34
CA GLY A 631 14.33 2.42 -12.23
C GLY A 631 12.92 3.03 -12.34
N TRP A 632 12.16 2.81 -13.41
CA TRP A 632 10.72 3.17 -13.47
C TRP A 632 9.89 2.29 -12.53
N ASN A 633 8.86 2.87 -11.91
CA ASN A 633 7.87 2.11 -11.16
C ASN A 633 6.84 1.50 -12.13
N VAL A 634 6.67 0.19 -12.08
CA VAL A 634 5.73 -0.58 -12.91
C VAL A 634 4.60 -1.05 -12.00
N ASN A 635 3.38 -0.60 -12.24
CA ASN A 635 2.24 -0.86 -11.37
C ASN A 635 1.25 -1.76 -12.13
N ILE A 636 1.09 -3.00 -11.70
CA ILE A 636 0.09 -3.92 -12.27
C ILE A 636 -1.29 -3.46 -11.79
N ASP A 637 -2.13 -2.97 -12.68
CA ASP A 637 -3.41 -2.36 -12.35
C ASP A 637 -4.50 -3.42 -12.17
N ALA A 638 -4.55 -3.99 -10.97
CA ALA A 638 -5.50 -5.05 -10.61
C ALA A 638 -6.95 -4.60 -10.79
N THR A 639 -7.26 -3.36 -10.41
CA THR A 639 -8.61 -2.79 -10.59
C THR A 639 -9.01 -2.75 -12.06
N GLN A 640 -8.13 -2.35 -12.99
CA GLN A 640 -8.45 -2.46 -14.43
C GLN A 640 -8.71 -3.91 -14.83
N ILE A 641 -7.79 -4.83 -14.51
CA ILE A 641 -7.88 -6.23 -14.96
C ILE A 641 -9.16 -6.88 -14.46
N HIS A 642 -9.51 -6.64 -13.20
CA HIS A 642 -10.75 -7.14 -12.58
C HIS A 642 -12.03 -6.51 -13.15
N TYR A 643 -11.96 -5.29 -13.70
CA TYR A 643 -13.10 -4.60 -14.30
C TYR A 643 -13.08 -4.57 -15.85
N ASP A 644 -12.14 -5.25 -16.50
CA ASP A 644 -12.02 -5.24 -17.96
C ASP A 644 -13.10 -6.11 -18.60
N PRO A 645 -14.00 -5.58 -19.45
CA PRO A 645 -15.03 -6.38 -20.13
C PRO A 645 -14.43 -7.44 -21.07
N ASP A 646 -13.20 -7.23 -21.56
CA ASP A 646 -12.46 -8.21 -22.36
C ASP A 646 -12.01 -9.44 -21.53
N THR A 647 -12.05 -9.33 -20.19
CA THR A 647 -11.64 -10.37 -19.23
C THR A 647 -12.81 -10.93 -18.42
N TYR A 648 -13.77 -10.07 -18.06
CA TYR A 648 -14.94 -10.42 -17.25
C TYR A 648 -16.21 -9.87 -17.89
N LYS A 649 -17.09 -10.76 -18.38
CA LYS A 649 -18.43 -10.35 -18.85
C LYS A 649 -19.22 -9.66 -17.73
N ASP A 650 -19.88 -8.56 -18.07
CA ASP A 650 -20.64 -7.71 -17.14
C ASP A 650 -19.84 -7.41 -15.85
N PRO A 651 -18.67 -6.75 -15.96
CA PRO A 651 -17.68 -6.70 -14.89
C PRO A 651 -18.14 -5.88 -13.67
N MET A 652 -19.10 -4.98 -13.85
CA MET A 652 -19.71 -4.17 -12.79
C MET A 652 -20.80 -4.93 -12.01
N ARG A 653 -21.31 -6.06 -12.51
CA ARG A 653 -22.35 -6.85 -11.85
C ARG A 653 -21.74 -7.82 -10.84
N PHE A 654 -22.24 -7.82 -9.61
CA PHE A 654 -21.90 -8.84 -8.61
C PHE A 654 -22.51 -10.18 -9.01
N ASN A 655 -21.68 -11.10 -9.52
CA ASN A 655 -22.10 -12.41 -9.99
C ASN A 655 -21.13 -13.51 -9.53
N PRO A 656 -21.35 -14.15 -8.37
CA PRO A 656 -20.53 -15.27 -7.90
C PRO A 656 -20.42 -16.44 -8.89
N SER A 657 -21.47 -16.69 -9.70
CA SER A 657 -21.47 -17.79 -10.67
C SER A 657 -20.45 -17.63 -11.80
N ARG A 658 -19.82 -16.46 -11.97
CA ARG A 658 -18.66 -16.33 -12.89
C ARG A 658 -17.47 -17.21 -12.49
N PHE A 659 -17.42 -17.68 -11.23
CA PHE A 659 -16.42 -18.61 -10.71
C PHE A 659 -16.85 -20.08 -10.76
N ASP A 660 -17.95 -20.39 -11.48
CA ASP A 660 -18.25 -21.74 -11.96
C ASP A 660 -17.28 -22.13 -13.10
N GLU A 661 -16.78 -21.15 -13.86
CA GLU A 661 -15.77 -21.32 -14.92
C GLU A 661 -14.33 -21.17 -14.41
N MET A 662 -13.38 -21.82 -15.09
CA MET A 662 -11.95 -21.68 -14.81
C MET A 662 -11.45 -20.31 -15.26
N GLN A 663 -10.84 -19.56 -14.35
CA GLN A 663 -10.35 -18.21 -14.62
C GLN A 663 -9.04 -18.24 -15.40
N LYS A 664 -8.88 -17.36 -16.40
CA LYS A 664 -7.63 -17.21 -17.15
C LYS A 664 -6.47 -16.91 -16.19
N PRO A 665 -5.29 -17.54 -16.31
CA PRO A 665 -4.15 -17.23 -15.45
C PRO A 665 -3.84 -15.72 -15.44
N TYR A 666 -3.59 -15.16 -14.26
CA TYR A 666 -3.37 -13.73 -14.02
C TYR A 666 -4.57 -12.78 -14.28
N SER A 667 -5.78 -13.28 -14.57
CA SER A 667 -7.01 -12.45 -14.60
C SER A 667 -7.58 -12.18 -13.21
N TYR A 668 -7.54 -13.17 -12.32
CA TYR A 668 -7.99 -13.06 -10.94
C TYR A 668 -6.77 -12.96 -10.01
N ILE A 669 -6.42 -11.74 -9.60
CA ILE A 669 -5.19 -11.43 -8.86
C ILE A 669 -5.38 -10.62 -7.56
N PRO A 670 -6.46 -10.74 -6.76
CA PRO A 670 -6.65 -9.90 -5.55
C PRO A 670 -5.61 -10.15 -4.43
N PHE A 671 -4.86 -11.25 -4.52
CA PHE A 671 -3.74 -11.59 -3.62
C PHE A 671 -2.36 -11.40 -4.27
N GLY A 672 -2.30 -10.78 -5.46
CA GLY A 672 -1.13 -10.78 -6.33
C GLY A 672 -0.85 -12.16 -6.92
N SER A 673 0.37 -12.34 -7.46
CA SER A 673 0.86 -13.61 -7.98
C SER A 673 2.40 -13.70 -7.85
N GLY A 674 2.97 -14.85 -8.21
CA GLY A 674 4.40 -15.12 -8.18
C GLY A 674 4.98 -15.25 -6.75
N PRO A 675 6.30 -15.03 -6.56
CA PRO A 675 6.97 -15.29 -5.28
C PRO A 675 6.56 -14.34 -4.15
N ARG A 676 5.81 -13.28 -4.48
CA ARG A 676 5.29 -12.26 -3.55
C ARG A 676 3.76 -12.31 -3.39
N THR A 677 3.12 -13.43 -3.77
CA THR A 677 1.69 -13.72 -3.48
C THR A 677 1.39 -13.56 -1.99
N CYS A 678 0.18 -13.12 -1.62
CA CYS A 678 -0.20 -12.94 -0.22
C CYS A 678 0.11 -14.18 0.65
N LEU A 679 0.73 -13.97 1.81
CA LEU A 679 1.10 -15.05 2.74
C LEU A 679 -0.14 -15.56 3.51
N GLY A 680 -0.97 -14.64 4.00
CA GLY A 680 -2.23 -14.93 4.69
C GLY A 680 -3.43 -15.21 3.77
N ILE A 681 -3.22 -15.67 2.54
CA ILE A 681 -4.32 -15.87 1.55
C ILE A 681 -5.42 -16.79 2.06
N ASN A 682 -5.06 -17.90 2.72
CA ASN A 682 -6.02 -18.86 3.24
C ASN A 682 -6.66 -18.34 4.53
N MET A 683 -5.89 -17.67 5.39
CA MET A 683 -6.40 -17.00 6.60
C MET A 683 -7.52 -16.01 6.26
N ALA A 684 -7.26 -15.06 5.35
CA ALA A 684 -8.26 -14.06 4.94
C ALA A 684 -9.54 -14.71 4.38
N LYS A 685 -9.42 -15.79 3.59
CA LYS A 685 -10.58 -16.53 3.07
C LYS A 685 -11.39 -17.20 4.19
N VAL A 686 -10.74 -17.89 5.14
CA VAL A 686 -11.48 -18.55 6.24
C VAL A 686 -12.12 -17.53 7.18
N THR A 687 -11.46 -16.41 7.47
CA THR A 687 -12.04 -15.31 8.24
C THR A 687 -13.30 -14.76 7.57
N MET A 688 -13.27 -14.54 6.25
CA MET A 688 -14.45 -14.11 5.48
C MET A 688 -15.55 -15.17 5.47
N LEU A 689 -15.22 -16.46 5.29
CA LEU A 689 -16.21 -17.55 5.25
C LEU A 689 -16.90 -17.75 6.61
N VAL A 690 -16.15 -17.78 7.72
CA VAL A 690 -16.71 -17.86 9.08
C VAL A 690 -17.61 -16.65 9.37
N PHE A 691 -17.16 -15.45 8.97
CA PHE A 691 -17.97 -14.23 9.11
C PHE A 691 -19.29 -14.32 8.36
N LEU A 692 -19.24 -14.71 7.09
CA LEU A 692 -20.43 -14.83 6.25
C LEU A 692 -21.37 -15.95 6.72
N HIS A 693 -20.83 -17.08 7.18
CA HIS A 693 -21.63 -18.15 7.76
C HIS A 693 -22.45 -17.64 8.94
N ARG A 694 -21.79 -17.07 9.96
CA ARG A 694 -22.49 -16.60 11.17
C ARG A 694 -23.42 -15.42 10.91
N LEU A 695 -23.06 -14.50 10.00
CA LEU A 695 -23.94 -13.40 9.65
C LEU A 695 -25.20 -13.87 8.88
N THR A 696 -25.04 -14.72 7.86
CA THR A 696 -26.18 -15.13 7.00
C THR A 696 -27.09 -16.18 7.61
N SER A 697 -26.55 -17.11 8.42
CA SER A 697 -27.33 -18.16 9.09
C SER A 697 -28.05 -17.67 10.35
N GLY A 698 -27.58 -16.60 10.99
CA GLY A 698 -28.21 -16.01 12.17
C GLY A 698 -29.09 -14.79 11.90
N TYR A 699 -28.83 -14.05 10.82
CA TYR A 699 -29.37 -12.70 10.66
C TYR A 699 -29.82 -12.35 9.23
N THR A 700 -30.82 -11.46 9.17
CA THR A 700 -31.05 -10.57 8.03
C THR A 700 -30.55 -9.17 8.39
N TRP A 701 -30.27 -8.35 7.38
CA TRP A 701 -29.82 -6.97 7.57
C TRP A 701 -30.22 -6.08 6.39
N THR A 702 -30.27 -4.78 6.67
CA THR A 702 -30.24 -3.67 5.72
C THR A 702 -28.93 -2.91 5.88
N VAL A 703 -28.42 -2.29 4.81
CA VAL A 703 -27.35 -1.30 4.90
C VAL A 703 -27.95 0.09 4.93
N ASP A 704 -27.78 0.78 6.05
CA ASP A 704 -28.40 2.08 6.32
C ASP A 704 -27.42 3.21 5.93
N ASP A 705 -26.91 3.16 4.70
CA ASP A 705 -25.78 3.99 4.22
C ASP A 705 -26.11 4.79 2.95
N GLU A 706 -26.34 6.10 3.14
CA GLU A 706 -26.50 7.05 2.03
C GLU A 706 -25.17 7.63 1.53
N ASP A 707 -24.06 7.52 2.29
CA ASP A 707 -22.77 8.11 1.93
C ASP A 707 -21.77 7.09 1.37
N LEU A 708 -21.85 6.87 0.06
CA LEU A 708 -20.91 6.04 -0.70
C LEU A 708 -19.49 6.65 -0.84
N SER A 709 -19.16 7.71 -0.10
CA SER A 709 -17.82 8.27 -0.05
C SER A 709 -16.81 7.25 0.45
N LEU A 710 -15.65 7.18 -0.20
CA LEU A 710 -14.50 6.46 0.32
C LEU A 710 -13.79 7.28 1.40
N GLU A 711 -13.25 6.59 2.38
CA GLU A 711 -12.47 7.15 3.47
C GLU A 711 -11.22 7.89 2.95
N ARG A 712 -11.06 9.14 3.37
CA ARG A 712 -9.93 9.98 2.95
C ARG A 712 -8.64 9.49 3.60
N LYS A 713 -7.52 9.61 2.87
CA LYS A 713 -6.14 9.25 3.28
C LYS A 713 -5.87 7.75 3.41
N ALA A 714 -6.90 6.90 3.36
CA ALA A 714 -6.76 5.45 3.34
C ALA A 714 -6.01 4.97 2.07
N HIS A 715 -5.26 3.89 2.22
CA HIS A 715 -4.55 3.23 1.12
C HIS A 715 -5.29 2.01 0.56
N ILE A 716 -6.29 1.53 1.31
CA ILE A 716 -7.27 0.50 0.95
C ILE A 716 -8.61 1.21 0.74
N PRO A 717 -9.39 0.89 -0.31
CA PRO A 717 -10.74 1.47 -0.49
C PRO A 717 -11.68 0.96 0.60
N ARG A 718 -12.15 1.87 1.47
CA ARG A 718 -13.10 1.62 2.57
C ARG A 718 -14.19 2.69 2.54
N LEU A 719 -15.42 2.36 2.91
CA LEU A 719 -16.52 3.33 3.01
C LEU A 719 -16.30 4.24 4.23
N GLN A 720 -16.47 5.55 4.04
CA GLN A 720 -16.28 6.57 5.09
C GLN A 720 -17.30 6.42 6.23
N SER A 721 -18.48 5.88 5.92
CA SER A 721 -19.57 5.51 6.82
C SER A 721 -19.28 4.30 7.72
N GLY A 722 -18.29 3.46 7.33
CA GLY A 722 -18.01 2.16 7.91
C GLY A 722 -18.99 1.04 7.52
N CYS A 723 -19.90 1.26 6.57
CA CYS A 723 -21.01 0.35 6.23
C CYS A 723 -21.88 0.04 7.48
N PRO A 724 -22.69 1.00 7.95
CA PRO A 724 -23.67 0.77 9.01
C PRO A 724 -24.73 -0.24 8.56
N ILE A 725 -24.98 -1.26 9.37
CA ILE A 725 -26.07 -2.21 9.17
C ILE A 725 -26.91 -2.36 10.43
N THR A 726 -28.18 -2.70 10.26
CA THR A 726 -29.08 -3.06 11.36
C THR A 726 -29.48 -4.53 11.24
N LEU A 727 -29.16 -5.33 12.27
CA LEU A 727 -29.47 -6.76 12.32
C LEU A 727 -30.92 -7.03 12.74
N THR A 728 -31.54 -8.00 12.07
CA THR A 728 -32.75 -8.68 12.53
C THR A 728 -32.46 -10.17 12.61
N GLY A 729 -32.51 -10.72 13.82
CA GLY A 729 -32.31 -12.15 14.07
C GLY A 729 -33.33 -13.01 13.33
N LEU A 730 -32.90 -14.21 12.92
CA LEU A 730 -33.75 -15.22 12.31
C LEU A 730 -34.43 -16.06 13.40
N ASP A 731 -35.76 -16.18 13.37
CA ASP A 731 -36.51 -17.02 14.31
C ASP A 731 -36.11 -18.50 14.15
N ASP A 732 -36.10 -19.28 15.24
CA ASP A 732 -35.76 -20.72 15.25
C ASP A 732 -36.60 -21.55 14.26
N THR A 733 -37.82 -21.11 13.95
CA THR A 733 -38.70 -21.71 12.94
C THR A 733 -38.15 -21.59 11.51
N SER A 734 -37.37 -20.54 11.20
CA SER A 734 -36.73 -20.38 9.89
C SER A 734 -35.47 -21.24 9.74
N ILE A 735 -34.76 -21.49 10.85
CA ILE A 735 -33.61 -22.39 10.90
C ILE A 735 -34.06 -23.85 10.69
N THR A 736 -35.26 -24.20 11.16
CA THR A 736 -35.82 -25.57 11.13
C THR A 736 -36.69 -25.90 9.90
N ASN A 737 -37.36 -24.94 9.26
CA ASN A 737 -38.36 -25.21 8.19
C ASN A 737 -37.97 -24.77 6.76
N SER A 738 -36.70 -24.47 6.49
CA SER A 738 -36.20 -24.20 5.12
C SER A 738 -35.23 -25.28 4.64
#